data_AF-A0AAP0H159-F1
#
_entry.id   AF-A0AAP0H159-F1
#
_cell.length_a   1.000
_cell.length_b   1.000
_cell.length_c   1.000
_cell.angle_alpha   90.00
_cell.angle_beta   90.00
_cell.angle_gamma   90.00
#
_symmetry.space_group_name_H-M   'P 1'
#
loop_
_entity.id
_entity.type
_entity.pdbx_description
1 polymer ?
#
loop_
_entity_poly.entity_id
_entity_poly.type
_entity_poly.pdbx_seq_one_letter_code
_entity_poly.pdbx_strand_id
1 'polypeptide(L)'
;MVGTEIGGSDNAYGNGLIQTNNGSLEVKVDELRQLLGKSDDDPLRIVSVGAGAWGSVFAAMLQDAYGHLRDKIQIRIWRRGGRSVDRTTAQHLFDVINSREDVLRRLIRRCAYLKYVEARLGDRTLYADEILKDGFCLNMIDTPICPLKVVTNLQEAVWDADIVINGLPSTETHEVFEEIGNYWKERITVPVIISLSKGIEAELEPEPHIITPTQMISRSTGISMENILYLGGPNIASEVYNKEYANARICGAEKWRKPLAKFLRQPHFTVWDNGDLVTHEVMGGLKNVYAIGAGMVASLTKESATSKSVYFAHCTSEMIFITHLLAKNPEKLAGPLLADTYVTLLKGRNAWYGQKLANGELTLDMGDSIKGKGMIQGVSAVKAFYELLSQSHLSILHPDEKKPVAPVELCPILKTLHKILISREVPSQAILQALRDETMNDPRDRIEMAQTHAFYRPSLLAGALISPDLSRLNLQIKMVSKTEESQLQQLENQVENGGGGAWEYLSLVRKLKLRRSDKVLKHGLALLNDPKKRSALGPDEWNLYEQVATAALDCQCLEVAKDCIKVLQKKFPGSKRVGRLEAMLLEAKGSWDEAEKAYSSLLEDNALDQVISMRRVAMAKARGDILGAIDWLNKYLEIFMADHDAWRELAEIYVSLQMYKQAAFCYEELILSQPMIPLHHLAYADVLYTMGGLENLQTAKKYYASTIELTGGKNTRALYGICLCTSAIAQLTKGKNNEDKEISTLAAAALEKDYKQSSPDKVSLLASTLKTMKLQ
;
A
#
# COMPACT_ATOMS: atom_id res chain seq x y z
N MET A 1 -35.79 21.85 -53.07
CA MET A 1 -35.54 22.24 -54.46
C MET A 1 -34.05 22.46 -54.62
N VAL A 2 -33.43 21.61 -55.47
CA VAL A 2 -32.12 21.77 -56.16
C VAL A 2 -30.89 21.97 -55.25
N GLY A 3 -29.97 21.04 -55.01
CA GLY A 3 -29.69 19.75 -55.63
C GLY A 3 -28.88 19.86 -56.92
N THR A 4 -27.55 19.66 -56.86
CA THR A 4 -26.70 18.95 -57.85
C THR A 4 -25.19 19.12 -57.53
N GLU A 5 -24.24 18.20 -57.70
CA GLU A 5 -24.11 16.74 -57.98
C GLU A 5 -22.56 16.44 -57.90
N ILE A 6 -22.04 15.42 -57.18
CA ILE A 6 -21.76 13.99 -57.50
C ILE A 6 -20.26 13.67 -57.70
N GLY A 7 -19.83 12.58 -57.02
CA GLY A 7 -18.69 11.69 -57.31
C GLY A 7 -18.19 11.02 -56.01
N GLY A 8 -18.70 9.87 -55.55
CA GLY A 8 -18.30 8.49 -55.91
C GLY A 8 -16.88 8.16 -55.37
N SER A 9 -16.56 7.18 -54.51
CA SER A 9 -17.09 5.84 -54.16
C SER A 9 -16.31 5.24 -52.96
N ASP A 10 -16.94 4.33 -52.22
CA ASP A 10 -16.40 3.19 -51.43
C ASP A 10 -15.32 3.36 -50.34
N ASN A 11 -15.67 3.10 -49.07
CA ASN A 11 -15.35 1.82 -48.38
C ASN A 11 -15.52 1.88 -46.83
N ALA A 12 -16.21 0.87 -46.32
CA ALA A 12 -16.04 0.17 -45.03
C ALA A 12 -15.46 0.94 -43.81
N TYR A 13 -16.34 1.41 -42.92
CA TYR A 13 -15.99 1.58 -41.50
C TYR A 13 -16.10 0.24 -40.77
N GLY A 14 -15.10 -0.62 -40.98
CA GLY A 14 -14.91 -1.87 -40.23
C GLY A 14 -14.05 -1.68 -38.98
N ASN A 15 -14.53 -2.17 -37.84
CA ASN A 15 -13.79 -2.90 -36.79
C ASN A 15 -12.44 -2.39 -36.23
N GLY A 16 -12.04 -1.13 -36.43
CA GLY A 16 -10.71 -0.65 -36.00
C GLY A 16 -10.49 -0.31 -34.51
N LEU A 17 -11.54 -0.21 -33.70
CA LEU A 17 -11.45 0.28 -32.31
C LEU A 17 -11.56 -0.81 -31.22
N ILE A 18 -11.97 -2.03 -31.57
CA ILE A 18 -12.16 -3.12 -30.61
C ILE A 18 -10.88 -3.98 -30.48
N GLN A 19 -10.07 -4.08 -31.53
CA GLN A 19 -8.85 -4.92 -31.52
C GLN A 19 -7.72 -4.35 -30.65
N THR A 20 -7.57 -3.03 -30.54
CA THR A 20 -6.49 -2.41 -29.75
C THR A 20 -6.68 -2.56 -28.24
N ASN A 21 -7.92 -2.59 -27.76
CA ASN A 21 -8.23 -2.72 -26.33
C ASN A 21 -8.17 -4.18 -25.85
N ASN A 22 -8.56 -5.14 -26.70
CA ASN A 22 -8.51 -6.57 -26.37
C ASN A 22 -7.08 -7.06 -26.14
N GLY A 23 -6.12 -6.63 -26.98
CA GLY A 23 -4.70 -6.96 -26.77
C GLY A 23 -4.15 -6.46 -25.44
N SER A 24 -4.59 -5.29 -24.97
CA SER A 24 -4.18 -4.76 -23.66
C SER A 24 -4.79 -5.53 -22.48
N LEU A 25 -6.04 -5.97 -22.58
CA LEU A 25 -6.70 -6.75 -21.52
C LEU A 25 -6.15 -8.17 -21.41
N GLU A 26 -5.86 -8.81 -22.54
CA GLU A 26 -5.25 -10.14 -22.59
C GLU A 26 -3.85 -10.13 -21.97
N VAL A 27 -3.02 -9.12 -22.29
CA VAL A 27 -1.70 -8.92 -21.67
C VAL A 27 -1.81 -8.81 -20.14
N LYS A 28 -2.80 -8.08 -19.61
CA LYS A 28 -3.02 -8.00 -18.15
C LYS A 28 -3.33 -9.36 -17.51
N VAL A 29 -4.08 -10.21 -18.21
CA VAL A 29 -4.40 -11.57 -17.73
C VAL A 29 -3.16 -12.44 -17.76
N ASP A 30 -2.40 -12.41 -18.87
CA ASP A 30 -1.20 -13.23 -19.03
C ASP A 30 -0.10 -12.84 -18.04
N GLU A 31 0.09 -11.54 -17.76
CA GLU A 31 1.01 -11.06 -16.72
C GLU A 31 0.68 -11.64 -15.34
N LEU A 32 -0.61 -11.67 -14.96
CA LEU A 32 -1.03 -12.28 -13.69
C LEU A 32 -0.87 -13.80 -13.69
N ARG A 33 -1.18 -14.46 -14.81
CA ARG A 33 -1.00 -15.91 -14.96
C ARG A 33 0.47 -16.29 -14.81
N GLN A 34 1.37 -15.56 -15.46
CA GLN A 34 2.81 -15.75 -15.36
C GLN A 34 3.30 -15.53 -13.92
N LEU A 35 2.82 -14.48 -13.24
CA LEU A 35 3.16 -14.21 -11.84
C LEU A 35 2.71 -15.33 -10.89
N LEU A 36 1.59 -15.98 -11.20
CA LEU A 36 1.08 -17.15 -10.46
C LEU A 36 1.71 -18.48 -10.91
N GLY A 37 2.66 -18.46 -11.85
CA GLY A 37 3.34 -19.65 -12.36
C GLY A 37 2.44 -20.58 -13.18
N LYS A 38 1.39 -20.03 -13.81
CA LYS A 38 0.44 -20.81 -14.61
C LYS A 38 1.00 -21.10 -16.01
N SER A 39 0.73 -22.31 -16.53
CA SER A 39 1.03 -22.66 -17.92
C SER A 39 0.02 -22.03 -18.89
N ASP A 40 0.37 -22.00 -20.18
CA ASP A 40 -0.45 -21.37 -21.24
C ASP A 40 -1.87 -21.96 -21.37
N ASP A 41 -2.06 -23.24 -21.00
CA ASP A 41 -3.35 -23.92 -21.01
C ASP A 41 -4.11 -23.87 -19.66
N ASP A 42 -3.48 -23.35 -18.59
CA ASP A 42 -4.12 -23.27 -17.26
C ASP A 42 -4.75 -21.88 -17.01
N PRO A 43 -6.09 -21.75 -16.99
CA PRO A 43 -6.76 -20.47 -16.85
C PRO A 43 -6.64 -19.90 -15.44
N LEU A 44 -6.55 -18.58 -15.32
CA LEU A 44 -6.68 -17.85 -14.05
C LEU A 44 -8.09 -18.03 -13.49
N ARG A 45 -8.22 -18.62 -12.30
CA ARG A 45 -9.51 -18.87 -11.65
C ARG A 45 -9.75 -17.87 -10.52
N ILE A 46 -10.80 -17.07 -10.66
CA ILE A 46 -11.21 -16.07 -9.68
C ILE A 46 -12.57 -16.45 -9.09
N VAL A 47 -12.67 -16.50 -7.77
CA VAL A 47 -13.95 -16.63 -7.06
C VAL A 47 -14.23 -15.40 -6.23
N SER A 48 -15.45 -14.87 -6.30
CA SER A 48 -15.96 -13.93 -5.30
C SER A 48 -16.81 -14.66 -4.26
N VAL A 49 -16.41 -14.59 -3.01
CA VAL A 49 -17.12 -15.17 -1.87
C VAL A 49 -18.02 -14.08 -1.28
N GLY A 50 -19.32 -14.19 -1.50
CA GLY A 50 -20.32 -13.23 -0.99
C GLY A 50 -21.02 -12.45 -2.10
N ALA A 51 -22.32 -12.69 -2.25
CA ALA A 51 -23.18 -12.01 -3.22
C ALA A 51 -23.91 -10.79 -2.64
N GLY A 52 -23.21 -10.01 -1.82
CA GLY A 52 -23.65 -8.65 -1.45
C GLY A 52 -23.68 -7.72 -2.68
N ALA A 53 -24.18 -6.50 -2.53
CA ALA A 53 -24.20 -5.54 -3.64
C ALA A 53 -22.79 -5.32 -4.22
N TRP A 54 -21.81 -5.02 -3.35
CA TRP A 54 -20.44 -4.76 -3.79
C TRP A 54 -19.71 -6.01 -4.31
N GLY A 55 -19.82 -7.16 -3.63
CA GLY A 55 -19.23 -8.42 -4.12
C GLY A 55 -19.79 -8.85 -5.48
N SER A 56 -21.11 -8.71 -5.69
CA SER A 56 -21.75 -9.00 -6.97
C SER A 56 -21.30 -8.06 -8.08
N VAL A 57 -21.20 -6.75 -7.79
CA VAL A 57 -20.71 -5.76 -8.75
C VAL A 57 -19.25 -6.01 -9.09
N PHE A 58 -18.40 -6.27 -8.11
CA PHE A 58 -16.99 -6.53 -8.35
C PHE A 58 -16.78 -7.77 -9.23
N ALA A 59 -17.50 -8.87 -8.96
CA ALA A 59 -17.49 -10.05 -9.82
C ALA A 59 -18.03 -9.74 -11.23
N ALA A 60 -19.10 -8.95 -11.33
CA ALA A 60 -19.70 -8.56 -12.61
C ALA A 60 -18.78 -7.66 -13.44
N MET A 61 -18.04 -6.74 -12.81
CA MET A 61 -17.05 -5.91 -13.49
C MET A 61 -15.90 -6.73 -14.07
N LEU A 62 -15.42 -7.73 -13.32
CA LEU A 62 -14.41 -8.66 -13.84
C LEU A 62 -14.99 -9.50 -14.97
N GLN A 63 -16.24 -9.97 -14.82
CA GLN A 63 -16.91 -10.79 -15.83
C GLN A 63 -17.21 -10.00 -17.12
N ASP A 64 -17.57 -8.73 -17.01
CA ASP A 64 -17.81 -7.83 -18.16
C ASP A 64 -16.50 -7.52 -18.88
N ALA A 65 -15.43 -7.23 -18.13
CA ALA A 65 -14.13 -6.90 -18.70
C ALA A 65 -13.42 -8.10 -19.33
N TYR A 66 -13.42 -9.27 -18.67
CA TYR A 66 -12.55 -10.40 -19.03
C TYR A 66 -13.31 -11.65 -19.49
N GLY A 67 -14.63 -11.69 -19.35
CA GLY A 67 -15.44 -12.89 -19.59
C GLY A 67 -15.47 -13.42 -21.02
N HIS A 68 -14.92 -12.67 -21.97
CA HIS A 68 -14.74 -13.10 -23.35
C HIS A 68 -13.47 -13.96 -23.53
N LEU A 69 -12.50 -13.89 -22.61
CA LEU A 69 -11.23 -14.64 -22.62
C LEU A 69 -11.35 -15.97 -21.83
N ARG A 70 -12.40 -16.75 -22.07
CA ARG A 70 -12.79 -17.89 -21.21
C ARG A 70 -11.74 -18.98 -21.05
N ASP A 71 -10.87 -19.13 -22.05
CA ASP A 71 -9.77 -20.10 -22.04
C ASP A 71 -8.60 -19.65 -21.16
N LYS A 72 -8.50 -18.34 -20.87
CA LYS A 72 -7.44 -17.74 -20.05
C LYS A 72 -7.89 -17.34 -18.65
N ILE A 73 -9.18 -17.03 -18.46
CA ILE A 73 -9.72 -16.58 -17.17
C ILE A 73 -11.15 -17.07 -16.95
N GLN A 74 -11.40 -17.57 -15.74
CA GLN A 74 -12.69 -18.07 -15.30
C GLN A 74 -13.10 -17.37 -14.01
N ILE A 75 -14.28 -16.76 -14.03
CA ILE A 75 -14.82 -15.99 -12.90
C ILE A 75 -16.10 -16.68 -12.43
N ARG A 76 -16.20 -16.86 -11.12
CA ARG A 76 -17.40 -17.40 -10.46
C ARG A 76 -17.69 -16.65 -9.18
N ILE A 77 -18.93 -16.72 -8.73
CA ILE A 77 -19.37 -16.12 -7.47
C ILE A 77 -20.03 -17.18 -6.61
N TRP A 78 -19.61 -17.25 -5.35
CA TRP A 78 -20.25 -18.05 -4.33
C TRP A 78 -21.31 -17.26 -3.59
N ARG A 79 -22.42 -17.94 -3.31
CA ARG A 79 -23.40 -17.51 -2.32
C ARG A 79 -24.11 -18.69 -1.69
N ARG A 80 -24.58 -18.49 -0.46
CA ARG A 80 -25.50 -19.41 0.19
C ARG A 80 -26.77 -19.59 -0.66
N GLY A 81 -27.19 -20.84 -0.84
CA GLY A 81 -28.43 -21.20 -1.52
C GLY A 81 -29.66 -20.94 -0.65
N GLY A 82 -30.85 -21.02 -1.24
CA GLY A 82 -32.11 -21.13 -0.49
C GLY A 82 -32.75 -19.83 0.01
N ARG A 83 -32.12 -18.66 -0.20
CA ARG A 83 -32.76 -17.37 0.10
C ARG A 83 -33.85 -17.05 -0.92
N SER A 84 -35.12 -17.22 -0.53
CA SER A 84 -36.28 -16.91 -1.35
C SER A 84 -36.40 -15.41 -1.64
N VAL A 85 -36.93 -15.08 -2.81
CA VAL A 85 -37.34 -13.73 -3.21
C VAL A 85 -38.83 -13.61 -2.91
N ASP A 86 -39.21 -12.62 -2.09
CA ASP A 86 -40.63 -12.40 -1.78
C ASP A 86 -41.40 -11.89 -3.00
N ARG A 87 -42.73 -12.03 -2.96
CA ARG A 87 -43.61 -11.70 -4.10
C ARG A 87 -43.52 -10.23 -4.51
N THR A 88 -43.42 -9.32 -3.55
CA THR A 88 -43.29 -7.88 -3.83
C THR A 88 -42.01 -7.59 -4.59
N THR A 89 -40.91 -8.22 -4.16
CA THR A 89 -39.62 -8.12 -4.82
C THR A 89 -39.62 -8.78 -6.20
N ALA A 90 -40.30 -9.92 -6.36
CA ALA A 90 -40.45 -10.59 -7.64
C ALA A 90 -41.28 -9.76 -8.64
N GLN A 91 -42.35 -9.10 -8.17
CA GLN A 91 -43.13 -8.15 -8.96
C GLN A 91 -42.27 -6.95 -9.38
N HIS A 92 -41.54 -6.33 -8.45
CA HIS A 92 -40.65 -5.22 -8.76
C HIS A 92 -39.57 -5.62 -9.78
N LEU A 93 -38.97 -6.80 -9.60
CA LEU A 93 -37.98 -7.33 -10.53
C LEU A 93 -38.56 -7.55 -11.94
N PHE A 94 -39.81 -8.02 -12.03
CA PHE A 94 -40.51 -8.14 -13.31
C PHE A 94 -40.70 -6.78 -13.99
N ASP A 95 -41.03 -5.74 -13.23
CA ASP A 95 -41.18 -4.38 -13.76
C ASP A 95 -39.83 -3.83 -14.25
N VAL A 96 -38.75 -4.07 -13.50
CA VAL A 96 -37.38 -3.73 -13.92
C VAL A 96 -37.00 -4.46 -15.22
N ILE A 97 -37.32 -5.75 -15.36
CA ILE A 97 -37.04 -6.52 -16.58
C ILE A 97 -37.74 -5.92 -17.79
N ASN A 98 -39.03 -5.57 -17.66
CA ASN A 98 -39.81 -5.06 -18.79
C ASN A 98 -39.49 -3.60 -19.14
N SER A 99 -38.97 -2.82 -18.19
CA SER A 99 -38.51 -1.45 -18.46
C SER A 99 -37.18 -1.37 -19.23
N ARG A 100 -36.45 -2.50 -19.37
CA ARG A 100 -35.14 -2.55 -20.03
C ARG A 100 -35.12 -3.56 -21.18
N GLU A 101 -35.15 -3.05 -22.40
CA GLU A 101 -35.29 -3.86 -23.61
C GLU A 101 -34.15 -4.89 -23.80
N ASP A 102 -32.91 -4.51 -23.47
CA ASP A 102 -31.74 -5.37 -23.55
C ASP A 102 -31.82 -6.57 -22.59
N VAL A 103 -32.26 -6.32 -21.35
CA VAL A 103 -32.47 -7.34 -20.32
C VAL A 103 -33.60 -8.28 -20.72
N LEU A 104 -34.73 -7.75 -21.17
CA LEU A 104 -35.86 -8.53 -21.64
C LEU A 104 -35.46 -9.47 -22.79
N ARG A 105 -34.82 -8.93 -23.83
CA ARG A 105 -34.33 -9.71 -24.98
C ARG A 105 -33.35 -10.80 -24.55
N ARG A 106 -32.44 -10.51 -23.61
CA ARG A 106 -31.48 -11.48 -23.05
C ARG A 106 -32.19 -12.65 -22.37
N LEU A 107 -33.18 -12.38 -21.53
CA LEU A 107 -33.92 -13.41 -20.79
C LEU A 107 -34.79 -14.27 -21.70
N ILE A 108 -35.44 -13.68 -22.70
CA ILE A 108 -36.23 -14.42 -23.71
C ILE A 108 -35.32 -15.39 -24.47
N ARG A 109 -34.17 -14.91 -24.97
CA ARG A 109 -33.21 -15.74 -25.72
C ARG A 109 -32.66 -16.92 -24.92
N ARG A 110 -32.57 -16.79 -23.58
CA ARG A 110 -32.12 -17.85 -22.68
C ARG A 110 -33.25 -18.72 -22.13
N CYS A 111 -34.48 -18.56 -22.62
CA CYS A 111 -35.69 -19.23 -22.09
C CYS A 111 -35.89 -19.01 -20.59
N ALA A 112 -35.42 -17.87 -20.07
CA ALA A 112 -35.42 -17.52 -18.66
C ALA A 112 -36.49 -16.49 -18.29
N TYR A 113 -37.27 -15.96 -19.24
CA TYR A 113 -38.30 -14.95 -18.94
C TYR A 113 -39.52 -15.54 -18.20
N LEU A 114 -39.97 -16.74 -18.60
CA LEU A 114 -41.21 -17.36 -18.08
C LEU A 114 -41.19 -17.53 -16.56
N LYS A 115 -40.06 -17.91 -15.97
CA LYS A 115 -39.94 -18.06 -14.50
C LYS A 115 -40.23 -16.77 -13.72
N TYR A 116 -39.97 -15.60 -14.30
CA TYR A 116 -40.27 -14.31 -13.66
C TYR A 116 -41.75 -13.96 -13.77
N VAL A 117 -42.42 -14.40 -14.84
CA VAL A 117 -43.88 -14.30 -14.97
C VAL A 117 -44.56 -15.17 -13.91
N GLU A 118 -44.17 -16.45 -13.82
CA GLU A 118 -44.69 -17.41 -12.83
C GLU A 118 -44.48 -16.90 -11.40
N ALA A 119 -43.29 -16.37 -11.11
CA ALA A 119 -42.97 -15.88 -9.77
C ALA A 119 -43.78 -14.66 -9.35
N ARG A 120 -44.06 -13.76 -10.29
CA ARG A 120 -44.94 -12.60 -10.07
C ARG A 120 -46.38 -13.04 -9.78
N LEU A 121 -46.87 -14.03 -10.52
CA LEU A 121 -48.20 -14.61 -10.34
C LEU A 121 -48.32 -15.41 -9.02
N GLY A 122 -47.19 -15.88 -8.48
CA GLY A 122 -47.12 -16.68 -7.26
C GLY A 122 -47.06 -18.18 -7.53
N ASP A 123 -46.98 -18.58 -8.79
CA ASP A 123 -46.95 -19.97 -9.24
C ASP A 123 -45.57 -20.63 -9.01
N ARG A 124 -44.54 -19.80 -8.79
CA ARG A 124 -43.15 -20.23 -8.53
C ARG A 124 -42.49 -19.37 -7.47
N THR A 125 -41.66 -19.97 -6.61
CA THR A 125 -40.72 -19.22 -5.78
C THR A 125 -39.40 -19.01 -6.52
N LEU A 126 -38.95 -17.76 -6.63
CA LEU A 126 -37.58 -17.47 -7.08
C LEU A 126 -36.62 -17.53 -5.90
N TYR A 127 -35.44 -18.08 -6.13
CA TYR A 127 -34.34 -17.99 -5.20
C TYR A 127 -33.32 -16.96 -5.67
N ALA A 128 -32.68 -16.30 -4.71
CA ALA A 128 -31.83 -15.21 -5.07
C ALA A 128 -30.58 -15.68 -5.89
N ASP A 129 -30.18 -16.97 -5.80
CA ASP A 129 -29.07 -17.54 -6.58
C ASP A 129 -29.46 -17.76 -8.03
N GLU A 130 -30.73 -18.11 -8.28
CA GLU A 130 -31.27 -18.18 -9.62
C GLU A 130 -31.24 -16.81 -10.28
N ILE A 131 -31.79 -15.78 -9.64
CA ILE A 131 -31.82 -14.44 -10.24
C ILE A 131 -30.40 -13.86 -10.44
N LEU A 132 -29.43 -14.25 -9.60
CA LEU A 132 -28.04 -13.83 -9.76
C LEU A 132 -27.38 -14.47 -10.98
N LYS A 133 -27.71 -15.73 -11.30
CA LYS A 133 -27.28 -16.39 -12.56
C LYS A 133 -27.78 -15.64 -13.78
N ASP A 134 -28.95 -15.00 -13.66
CA ASP A 134 -29.56 -14.22 -14.75
C ASP A 134 -29.12 -12.75 -14.77
N GLY A 135 -28.28 -12.32 -13.82
CA GLY A 135 -27.74 -10.96 -13.75
C GLY A 135 -28.55 -10.01 -12.85
N PHE A 136 -29.12 -10.49 -11.75
CA PHE A 136 -29.80 -9.64 -10.77
C PHE A 136 -29.28 -9.88 -9.35
N CYS A 137 -28.90 -8.81 -8.65
CA CYS A 137 -28.52 -8.87 -7.25
C CYS A 137 -29.70 -8.43 -6.38
N LEU A 138 -30.09 -9.24 -5.39
CA LEU A 138 -31.21 -8.94 -4.50
C LEU A 138 -31.05 -7.61 -3.74
N ASN A 139 -29.81 -7.21 -3.45
CA ASN A 139 -29.52 -5.96 -2.75
C ASN A 139 -29.46 -4.75 -3.69
N MET A 140 -29.71 -4.93 -4.99
CA MET A 140 -29.52 -3.93 -6.04
C MET A 140 -30.42 -4.21 -7.26
N ILE A 141 -31.69 -4.52 -7.01
CA ILE A 141 -32.65 -5.01 -8.04
C ILE A 141 -32.81 -4.03 -9.20
N ASP A 142 -32.76 -2.72 -8.93
CA ASP A 142 -32.91 -1.67 -9.93
C ASP A 142 -31.73 -1.57 -10.91
N THR A 143 -30.62 -2.25 -10.63
CA THR A 143 -29.41 -2.23 -11.46
C THR A 143 -29.08 -3.65 -11.92
N PRO A 144 -29.68 -4.10 -13.04
CA PRO A 144 -29.34 -5.36 -13.66
C PRO A 144 -27.86 -5.41 -14.04
N ILE A 145 -27.21 -6.51 -13.69
CA ILE A 145 -25.81 -6.78 -13.98
C ILE A 145 -25.65 -7.84 -15.08
N CYS A 146 -24.41 -8.12 -15.47
CA CYS A 146 -24.11 -9.20 -16.40
C CYS A 146 -24.38 -10.55 -15.71
N PRO A 147 -24.80 -11.58 -16.46
CA PRO A 147 -25.01 -12.91 -15.91
C PRO A 147 -23.71 -13.49 -15.32
N LEU A 148 -23.79 -14.08 -14.12
CA LEU A 148 -22.63 -14.64 -13.41
C LEU A 148 -22.69 -16.17 -13.34
N LYS A 149 -21.52 -16.82 -13.29
CA LYS A 149 -21.41 -18.23 -12.90
C LYS A 149 -21.56 -18.34 -11.38
N VAL A 150 -22.76 -18.69 -10.92
CA VAL A 150 -23.07 -18.83 -9.49
C VAL A 150 -22.85 -20.25 -9.01
N VAL A 151 -22.08 -20.41 -7.94
CA VAL A 151 -21.82 -21.68 -7.24
C VAL A 151 -22.42 -21.58 -5.83
N THR A 152 -23.11 -22.64 -5.39
CA THR A 152 -23.76 -22.67 -4.06
C THR A 152 -23.01 -23.52 -3.05
N ASN A 153 -22.15 -24.45 -3.50
CA ASN A 153 -21.24 -25.20 -2.65
C ASN A 153 -19.95 -24.39 -2.42
N LEU A 154 -19.59 -24.15 -1.15
CA LEU A 154 -18.45 -23.31 -0.80
C LEU A 154 -17.12 -23.96 -1.16
N GLN A 155 -16.96 -25.25 -0.86
CA GLN A 155 -15.77 -26.01 -1.18
C GLN A 155 -15.49 -25.99 -2.69
N GLU A 156 -16.48 -26.36 -3.52
CA GLU A 156 -16.38 -26.31 -4.99
C GLU A 156 -15.97 -24.91 -5.47
N ALA A 157 -16.54 -23.87 -4.86
CA ALA A 157 -16.28 -22.50 -5.27
C ALA A 157 -14.85 -22.04 -4.97
N VAL A 158 -14.17 -22.56 -3.95
CA VAL A 158 -12.86 -22.06 -3.48
C VAL A 158 -11.71 -23.05 -3.68
N TRP A 159 -12.00 -24.29 -4.05
CA TRP A 159 -11.02 -25.38 -4.13
C TRP A 159 -9.86 -25.11 -5.08
N ASP A 160 -10.16 -24.70 -6.32
CA ASP A 160 -9.16 -24.45 -7.38
C ASP A 160 -8.95 -22.95 -7.66
N ALA A 161 -9.44 -22.06 -6.77
CA ALA A 161 -9.33 -20.63 -6.98
C ALA A 161 -7.87 -20.15 -6.81
N ASP A 162 -7.36 -19.40 -7.78
CA ASP A 162 -6.07 -18.71 -7.67
C ASP A 162 -6.22 -17.38 -6.92
N ILE A 163 -7.32 -16.65 -7.20
CA ILE A 163 -7.68 -15.40 -6.53
C ILE A 163 -9.06 -15.55 -5.89
N VAL A 164 -9.15 -15.16 -4.61
CA VAL A 164 -10.37 -15.20 -3.81
C VAL A 164 -10.73 -13.79 -3.39
N ILE A 165 -11.90 -13.32 -3.79
CA ILE A 165 -12.42 -12.01 -3.40
C ILE A 165 -13.32 -12.19 -2.17
N ASN A 166 -12.95 -11.62 -1.03
CA ASN A 166 -13.86 -11.55 0.12
C ASN A 166 -14.87 -10.41 -0.10
N GLY A 167 -16.07 -10.74 -0.59
CA GLY A 167 -17.21 -9.84 -0.75
C GLY A 167 -18.22 -9.90 0.41
N LEU A 168 -17.86 -10.54 1.52
CA LEU A 168 -18.69 -10.66 2.72
C LEU A 168 -18.64 -9.38 3.55
N PRO A 169 -19.66 -9.12 4.39
CA PRO A 169 -19.51 -8.19 5.50
C PRO A 169 -18.48 -8.73 6.52
N SER A 170 -17.87 -7.84 7.29
CA SER A 170 -16.84 -8.20 8.29
C SER A 170 -17.35 -9.21 9.30
N THR A 171 -18.61 -9.05 9.73
CA THR A 171 -19.30 -9.91 10.70
C THR A 171 -19.50 -11.35 10.25
N GLU A 172 -19.38 -11.63 8.95
CA GLU A 172 -19.48 -12.99 8.39
C GLU A 172 -18.12 -13.52 7.91
N THR A 173 -17.07 -12.68 7.96
CA THR A 173 -15.76 -13.02 7.38
C THR A 173 -15.11 -14.16 8.15
N HIS A 174 -15.12 -14.13 9.49
CA HIS A 174 -14.50 -15.18 10.31
C HIS A 174 -15.11 -16.57 10.03
N GLU A 175 -16.42 -16.74 10.26
CA GLU A 175 -17.14 -18.02 10.11
C GLU A 175 -16.90 -18.65 8.72
N VAL A 176 -17.05 -17.86 7.65
CA VAL A 176 -16.92 -18.39 6.28
C VAL A 176 -15.48 -18.70 5.94
N PHE A 177 -14.51 -17.86 6.36
CA PHE A 177 -13.10 -18.14 6.07
C PHE A 177 -12.53 -19.26 6.94
N GLU A 178 -13.07 -19.52 8.12
CA GLU A 178 -12.72 -20.69 8.93
C GLU A 178 -13.09 -22.00 8.21
N GLU A 179 -14.30 -22.06 7.64
CA GLU A 179 -14.73 -23.19 6.81
C GLU A 179 -13.83 -23.35 5.58
N ILE A 180 -13.53 -22.24 4.87
CA ILE A 180 -12.63 -22.23 3.71
C ILE A 180 -11.22 -22.70 4.11
N GLY A 181 -10.72 -22.29 5.27
CA GLY A 181 -9.42 -22.68 5.81
C GLY A 181 -9.29 -24.20 5.96
N ASN A 182 -10.38 -24.90 6.31
CA ASN A 182 -10.39 -26.36 6.38
C ASN A 182 -10.20 -27.01 5.01
N TYR A 183 -10.83 -26.46 3.96
CA TYR A 183 -10.64 -26.96 2.59
C TYR A 183 -9.22 -26.70 2.07
N TRP A 184 -8.61 -25.59 2.45
CA TRP A 184 -7.28 -25.21 1.95
C TRP A 184 -6.11 -25.95 2.61
N LYS A 185 -6.32 -26.62 3.74
CA LYS A 185 -5.30 -27.51 4.35
C LYS A 185 -4.83 -28.62 3.40
N GLU A 186 -5.68 -29.03 2.47
CA GLU A 186 -5.40 -30.09 1.50
C GLU A 186 -4.86 -29.56 0.16
N ARG A 187 -4.76 -28.22 -0.02
CA ARG A 187 -4.27 -27.62 -1.26
C ARG A 187 -2.75 -27.54 -1.30
N ILE A 188 -2.21 -27.76 -2.50
CA ILE A 188 -0.79 -27.55 -2.79
C ILE A 188 -0.48 -26.06 -2.98
N THR A 189 -1.40 -25.31 -3.60
CA THR A 189 -1.21 -23.89 -3.92
C THR A 189 -1.99 -22.97 -2.98
N VAL A 190 -1.33 -21.93 -2.50
CA VAL A 190 -1.93 -20.90 -1.64
C VAL A 190 -2.58 -19.83 -2.52
N PRO A 191 -3.86 -19.49 -2.31
CA PRO A 191 -4.53 -18.46 -3.08
C PRO A 191 -4.11 -17.05 -2.66
N VAL A 192 -4.30 -16.09 -3.57
CA VAL A 192 -4.24 -14.65 -3.27
C VAL A 192 -5.64 -14.17 -2.91
N ILE A 193 -5.77 -13.39 -1.84
CA ILE A 193 -7.07 -12.93 -1.33
C ILE A 193 -7.17 -11.41 -1.46
N ILE A 194 -8.28 -10.91 -2.00
CA ILE A 194 -8.61 -9.48 -2.02
C ILE A 194 -9.86 -9.26 -1.19
N SER A 195 -9.72 -8.59 -0.05
CA SER A 195 -10.82 -8.27 0.84
C SER A 195 -11.49 -6.95 0.47
N LEU A 196 -12.79 -7.01 0.19
CA LEU A 196 -13.66 -5.84 0.01
C LEU A 196 -14.42 -5.49 1.29
N SER A 197 -14.25 -6.31 2.33
CA SER A 197 -14.97 -6.23 3.59
C SER A 197 -14.53 -5.01 4.39
N LYS A 198 -15.50 -4.30 4.96
CA LYS A 198 -15.31 -3.07 5.75
C LYS A 198 -15.90 -3.28 7.13
N GLY A 199 -15.18 -2.92 8.18
CA GLY A 199 -15.57 -3.13 9.58
C GLY A 199 -14.38 -3.59 10.40
N ILE A 200 -14.55 -3.70 11.71
CA ILE A 200 -13.55 -4.20 12.65
C ILE A 200 -14.24 -4.99 13.76
N GLU A 201 -13.48 -5.85 14.43
CA GLU A 201 -13.87 -6.47 15.71
C GLU A 201 -12.90 -6.02 16.80
N ALA A 202 -13.33 -6.08 18.06
CA ALA A 202 -12.47 -5.87 19.22
C ALA A 202 -12.38 -7.16 20.02
N GLU A 203 -11.16 -7.58 20.33
CA GLU A 203 -10.85 -8.63 21.30
C GLU A 203 -10.21 -7.94 22.51
N LEU A 204 -10.79 -8.11 23.69
CA LEU A 204 -10.35 -7.43 24.91
C LEU A 204 -9.38 -8.25 25.76
N GLU A 205 -9.27 -9.55 25.51
CA GLU A 205 -8.47 -10.48 26.30
C GLU A 205 -7.54 -11.28 25.37
N PRO A 206 -6.30 -11.62 25.81
CA PRO A 206 -5.67 -11.23 27.07
C PRO A 206 -5.20 -9.76 27.08
N GLU A 207 -5.12 -9.12 25.91
CA GLU A 207 -4.75 -7.71 25.75
C GLU A 207 -5.72 -7.08 24.74
N PRO A 208 -6.31 -5.91 25.02
CA PRO A 208 -7.23 -5.27 24.10
C PRO A 208 -6.62 -4.86 22.77
N HIS A 209 -7.28 -5.25 21.69
CA HIS A 209 -6.89 -4.92 20.34
C HIS A 209 -8.07 -5.01 19.37
N ILE A 210 -7.93 -4.39 18.21
CA ILE A 210 -8.86 -4.57 17.10
C ILE A 210 -8.32 -5.57 16.09
N ILE A 211 -9.25 -6.20 15.39
CA ILE A 211 -8.99 -7.13 14.29
C ILE A 211 -9.61 -6.54 13.04
N THR A 212 -8.79 -6.35 12.02
CA THR A 212 -9.23 -5.90 10.70
C THR A 212 -9.65 -7.09 9.82
N PRO A 213 -10.46 -6.87 8.77
CA PRO A 213 -10.93 -7.95 7.90
C PRO A 213 -9.82 -8.82 7.30
N THR A 214 -8.68 -8.23 6.92
CA THR A 214 -7.52 -9.02 6.46
C THR A 214 -6.93 -9.90 7.57
N GLN A 215 -6.87 -9.40 8.81
CA GLN A 215 -6.43 -10.18 9.98
C GLN A 215 -7.42 -11.30 10.32
N MET A 216 -8.74 -11.06 10.21
CA MET A 216 -9.77 -12.10 10.37
C MET A 216 -9.53 -13.26 9.40
N ILE A 217 -9.28 -12.94 8.11
CA ILE A 217 -8.98 -13.94 7.08
C ILE A 217 -7.70 -14.71 7.44
N SER A 218 -6.62 -14.01 7.80
CA SER A 218 -5.34 -14.64 8.14
C SER A 218 -5.46 -15.58 9.33
N ARG A 219 -6.14 -15.15 10.41
CA ARG A 219 -6.38 -15.96 11.61
C ARG A 219 -7.24 -17.20 11.30
N SER A 220 -8.29 -17.03 10.50
CA SER A 220 -9.24 -18.11 10.19
C SER A 220 -8.66 -19.16 9.23
N THR A 221 -7.77 -18.75 8.33
CA THR A 221 -7.26 -19.64 7.25
C THR A 221 -5.82 -20.10 7.44
N GLY A 222 -5.05 -19.41 8.29
CA GLY A 222 -3.60 -19.57 8.39
C GLY A 222 -2.82 -19.00 7.20
N ILE A 223 -3.48 -18.34 6.24
CA ILE A 223 -2.80 -17.72 5.11
C ILE A 223 -2.02 -16.50 5.58
N SER A 224 -0.77 -16.40 5.13
CA SER A 224 0.10 -15.26 5.40
C SER A 224 -0.53 -13.96 4.90
N MET A 225 -0.43 -12.91 5.72
CA MET A 225 -0.81 -11.53 5.36
C MET A 225 -0.15 -11.07 4.06
N GLU A 226 0.98 -11.66 3.65
CA GLU A 226 1.58 -11.34 2.36
C GLU A 226 0.73 -11.71 1.15
N ASN A 227 -0.23 -12.63 1.28
CA ASN A 227 -1.14 -13.05 0.22
C ASN A 227 -2.54 -12.47 0.38
N ILE A 228 -2.75 -11.57 1.36
CA ILE A 228 -4.05 -10.97 1.66
C ILE A 228 -3.96 -9.47 1.41
N LEU A 229 -4.87 -8.96 0.60
CA LEU A 229 -4.98 -7.55 0.24
C LEU A 229 -6.33 -7.01 0.70
N TYR A 230 -6.41 -5.69 0.84
CA TYR A 230 -7.65 -4.95 1.02
C TYR A 230 -7.90 -4.07 -0.20
N LEU A 231 -9.16 -3.89 -0.60
CA LEU A 231 -9.56 -2.92 -1.62
C LEU A 231 -10.72 -2.06 -1.11
N GLY A 232 -10.49 -0.75 -1.04
CA GLY A 232 -11.44 0.24 -0.54
C GLY A 232 -11.41 1.55 -1.32
N GLY A 233 -12.39 2.43 -1.09
CA GLY A 233 -12.54 3.70 -1.81
C GLY A 233 -14.01 4.17 -1.94
N PRO A 234 -14.21 5.34 -2.58
CA PRO A 234 -15.53 5.87 -2.92
C PRO A 234 -16.19 5.08 -4.07
N ASN A 235 -16.67 3.87 -3.76
CA ASN A 235 -17.23 2.94 -4.75
C ASN A 235 -18.63 2.45 -4.36
N ILE A 236 -19.65 3.29 -4.61
CA ILE A 236 -21.05 2.88 -4.50
C ILE A 236 -21.35 1.86 -5.61
N ALA A 237 -21.70 0.64 -5.21
CA ALA A 237 -21.79 -0.51 -6.11
C ALA A 237 -22.61 -0.26 -7.39
N SER A 238 -23.82 0.30 -7.28
CA SER A 238 -24.69 0.55 -8.44
C SER A 238 -24.11 1.59 -9.40
N GLU A 239 -23.46 2.62 -8.87
CA GLU A 239 -22.87 3.71 -9.65
C GLU A 239 -21.64 3.20 -10.41
N VAL A 240 -20.77 2.44 -9.74
CA VAL A 240 -19.61 1.79 -10.36
C VAL A 240 -20.05 0.89 -11.52
N TYR A 241 -21.08 0.06 -11.33
CA TYR A 241 -21.56 -0.82 -12.40
C TYR A 241 -22.19 -0.05 -13.58
N ASN A 242 -22.84 1.08 -13.29
CA ASN A 242 -23.37 1.99 -14.32
C ASN A 242 -22.27 2.83 -15.01
N LYS A 243 -20.99 2.52 -14.76
CA LYS A 243 -19.81 3.17 -15.35
C LYS A 243 -19.66 4.65 -14.97
N GLU A 244 -20.23 5.04 -13.84
CA GLU A 244 -19.87 6.31 -13.19
C GLU A 244 -18.39 6.28 -12.78
N TYR A 245 -17.78 7.46 -12.76
CA TYR A 245 -16.37 7.57 -12.39
C TYR A 245 -16.17 7.22 -10.92
N ALA A 246 -15.38 6.17 -10.68
CA ALA A 246 -15.03 5.72 -9.34
C ALA A 246 -13.54 5.39 -9.25
N ASN A 247 -13.04 5.40 -8.02
CA ASN A 247 -11.68 4.99 -7.74
C ASN A 247 -11.58 4.13 -6.49
N ALA A 248 -10.50 3.37 -6.41
CA ALA A 248 -10.18 2.55 -5.26
C ALA A 248 -8.68 2.49 -5.00
N ARG A 249 -8.34 2.15 -3.76
CA ARG A 249 -7.00 1.82 -3.30
C ARG A 249 -6.95 0.33 -3.02
N ILE A 250 -5.93 -0.34 -3.53
CA ILE A 250 -5.56 -1.70 -3.15
C ILE A 250 -4.34 -1.66 -2.23
N CYS A 251 -4.47 -2.28 -1.06
CA CYS A 251 -3.48 -2.27 0.01
C CYS A 251 -3.06 -3.71 0.35
N GLY A 252 -1.79 -3.91 0.74
CA GLY A 252 -1.26 -5.23 1.07
C GLY A 252 0.21 -5.35 0.66
N ALA A 253 0.68 -6.58 0.43
CA ALA A 253 2.07 -6.81 0.01
C ALA A 253 2.35 -6.35 -1.42
N GLU A 254 3.55 -5.83 -1.65
CA GLU A 254 3.95 -5.25 -2.94
C GLU A 254 3.87 -6.22 -4.10
N LYS A 255 4.29 -7.48 -3.88
CA LYS A 255 4.27 -8.55 -4.88
C LYS A 255 2.91 -8.72 -5.56
N TRP A 256 1.81 -8.46 -4.85
CA TRP A 256 0.45 -8.58 -5.38
C TRP A 256 -0.21 -7.24 -5.66
N ARG A 257 -0.03 -6.23 -4.80
CA ARG A 257 -0.80 -4.97 -4.88
C ARG A 257 -0.60 -4.23 -6.19
N LYS A 258 0.64 -4.18 -6.71
CA LYS A 258 0.97 -3.46 -7.96
C LYS A 258 0.43 -4.17 -9.20
N PRO A 259 0.69 -5.48 -9.44
CA PRO A 259 0.09 -6.21 -10.55
C PRO A 259 -1.43 -6.21 -10.51
N LEU A 260 -2.03 -6.42 -9.33
CA LEU A 260 -3.48 -6.41 -9.17
C LEU A 260 -4.08 -5.02 -9.38
N ALA A 261 -3.42 -3.93 -8.97
CA ALA A 261 -3.87 -2.58 -9.30
C ALA A 261 -3.94 -2.36 -10.81
N LYS A 262 -2.93 -2.82 -11.57
CA LYS A 262 -2.91 -2.75 -13.04
C LYS A 262 -4.01 -3.59 -13.68
N PHE A 263 -4.19 -4.81 -13.18
CA PHE A 263 -5.25 -5.73 -13.62
C PHE A 263 -6.63 -5.11 -13.39
N LEU A 264 -6.92 -4.66 -12.18
CA LEU A 264 -8.25 -4.15 -11.81
C LEU A 264 -8.61 -2.79 -12.44
N ARG A 265 -7.63 -2.05 -12.94
CA ARG A 265 -7.85 -0.71 -13.52
C ARG A 265 -8.64 -0.78 -14.82
N GLN A 266 -9.77 -0.07 -14.84
CA GLN A 266 -10.66 0.12 -15.99
C GLN A 266 -10.87 1.62 -16.26
N PRO A 267 -11.35 2.03 -17.45
CA PRO A 267 -11.53 3.45 -17.78
C PRO A 267 -12.42 4.24 -16.81
N HIS A 268 -13.45 3.61 -16.24
CA HIS A 268 -14.38 4.22 -15.28
C HIS A 268 -14.11 3.83 -13.82
N PHE A 269 -13.18 2.88 -13.59
CA PHE A 269 -12.82 2.40 -12.26
C PHE A 269 -11.31 2.36 -12.11
N THR A 270 -10.75 3.44 -11.56
CA THR A 270 -9.30 3.57 -11.43
C THR A 270 -8.83 3.00 -10.10
N VAL A 271 -7.94 2.01 -10.16
CA VAL A 271 -7.32 1.42 -8.98
C VAL A 271 -5.87 1.89 -8.85
N TRP A 272 -5.50 2.38 -7.67
CA TRP A 272 -4.12 2.72 -7.31
C TRP A 272 -3.66 1.83 -6.15
N ASP A 273 -2.37 1.51 -6.09
CA ASP A 273 -1.81 0.81 -4.95
C ASP A 273 -1.51 1.76 -3.79
N ASN A 274 -1.45 1.19 -2.58
CA ASN A 274 -0.95 1.86 -1.38
C ASN A 274 -0.36 0.80 -0.42
N GLY A 275 0.72 1.12 0.28
CA GLY A 275 1.34 0.21 1.26
C GLY A 275 0.67 0.23 2.63
N ASP A 276 -0.11 1.26 2.94
CA ASP A 276 -0.74 1.45 4.26
C ASP A 276 -2.07 0.70 4.38
N LEU A 277 -1.99 -0.60 4.66
CA LEU A 277 -3.16 -1.46 4.85
C LEU A 277 -3.99 -1.05 6.07
N VAL A 278 -3.34 -0.76 7.19
CA VAL A 278 -3.98 -0.52 8.48
C VAL A 278 -4.87 0.71 8.42
N THR A 279 -4.36 1.83 7.92
CA THR A 279 -5.14 3.08 7.83
C THR A 279 -6.41 2.88 7.01
N HIS A 280 -6.30 2.18 5.88
CA HIS A 280 -7.42 1.96 4.96
C HIS A 280 -8.52 1.07 5.56
N GLU A 281 -8.16 0.02 6.32
CA GLU A 281 -9.13 -0.84 6.99
C GLU A 281 -9.77 -0.15 8.20
N VAL A 282 -8.96 0.51 9.03
CA VAL A 282 -9.44 1.26 10.21
C VAL A 282 -10.40 2.37 9.79
N MET A 283 -10.03 3.17 8.78
CA MET A 283 -10.91 4.20 8.23
C MET A 283 -12.17 3.60 7.59
N GLY A 284 -12.06 2.43 6.97
CA GLY A 284 -13.19 1.66 6.43
C GLY A 284 -14.22 1.28 7.51
N GLY A 285 -13.77 0.97 8.73
CA GLY A 285 -14.62 0.75 9.89
C GLY A 285 -15.18 2.06 10.47
N LEU A 286 -14.33 3.05 10.72
CA LEU A 286 -14.71 4.32 11.33
C LEU A 286 -15.73 5.10 10.51
N LYS A 287 -15.60 5.15 9.18
CA LYS A 287 -16.60 5.85 8.35
C LYS A 287 -18.00 5.27 8.50
N ASN A 288 -18.14 3.96 8.76
CA ASN A 288 -19.44 3.34 9.00
C ASN A 288 -20.04 3.78 10.34
N VAL A 289 -19.20 3.98 11.37
CA VAL A 289 -19.59 4.56 12.66
C VAL A 289 -20.16 5.96 12.44
N TYR A 290 -19.35 6.85 11.86
CA TYR A 290 -19.72 8.26 11.72
C TYR A 290 -20.80 8.50 10.67
N ALA A 291 -21.00 7.60 9.71
CA ALA A 291 -22.15 7.65 8.82
C ALA A 291 -23.48 7.54 9.58
N ILE A 292 -23.58 6.74 10.66
CA ILE A 292 -24.80 6.67 11.47
C ILE A 292 -25.11 8.03 12.09
N GLY A 293 -24.12 8.66 12.73
CA GLY A 293 -24.32 9.98 13.34
C GLY A 293 -24.59 11.06 12.30
N ALA A 294 -23.95 11.01 11.12
CA ALA A 294 -24.25 11.91 10.01
C ALA A 294 -25.73 11.83 9.59
N GLY A 295 -26.27 10.61 9.51
CA GLY A 295 -27.70 10.40 9.24
C GLY A 295 -28.63 10.97 10.31
N MET A 296 -28.28 10.80 11.59
CA MET A 296 -29.03 11.39 12.70
C MET A 296 -29.00 12.92 12.63
N VAL A 297 -27.83 13.51 12.45
CA VAL A 297 -27.67 14.98 12.32
C VAL A 297 -28.46 15.49 11.12
N ALA A 298 -28.40 14.82 9.98
CA ALA A 298 -29.13 15.20 8.77
C ALA A 298 -30.64 15.27 9.00
N SER A 299 -31.23 14.24 9.63
CA SER A 299 -32.65 14.24 9.98
C SER A 299 -33.01 15.32 11.02
N LEU A 300 -32.30 15.35 12.16
CA LEU A 300 -32.62 16.24 13.29
C LEU A 300 -32.45 17.73 12.97
N THR A 301 -31.57 18.05 12.00
CA THR A 301 -31.30 19.43 11.57
C THR A 301 -31.95 19.79 10.24
N LYS A 302 -32.85 18.92 9.72
CA LYS A 302 -33.56 19.12 8.44
C LYS A 302 -32.59 19.41 7.29
N GLU A 303 -31.58 18.58 7.15
CA GLU A 303 -30.55 18.64 6.11
C GLU A 303 -29.68 19.91 6.11
N SER A 304 -29.59 20.62 7.24
CA SER A 304 -28.74 21.80 7.42
C SER A 304 -27.31 21.53 6.97
N ALA A 305 -26.88 22.24 5.91
CA ALA A 305 -25.52 22.14 5.39
C ALA A 305 -24.49 22.50 6.46
N THR A 306 -24.73 23.57 7.22
CA THR A 306 -23.84 24.02 8.30
C THR A 306 -23.67 22.96 9.37
N SER A 307 -24.76 22.35 9.85
CA SER A 307 -24.69 21.33 10.90
C SER A 307 -23.99 20.06 10.43
N LYS A 308 -24.22 19.64 9.18
CA LYS A 308 -23.52 18.51 8.57
C LYS A 308 -22.02 18.79 8.39
N SER A 309 -21.65 20.00 7.98
CA SER A 309 -20.24 20.40 7.84
C SER A 309 -19.50 20.44 9.18
N VAL A 310 -20.14 20.97 10.23
CA VAL A 310 -19.56 20.95 11.59
C VAL A 310 -19.39 19.51 12.07
N TYR A 311 -20.42 18.67 11.93
CA TYR A 311 -20.33 17.25 12.27
C TYR A 311 -19.18 16.56 11.51
N PHE A 312 -19.03 16.86 10.21
CA PHE A 312 -17.96 16.33 9.37
C PHE A 312 -16.56 16.70 9.88
N ALA A 313 -16.35 17.95 10.30
CA ALA A 313 -15.08 18.40 10.86
C ALA A 313 -14.74 17.64 12.17
N HIS A 314 -15.72 17.50 13.07
CA HIS A 314 -15.49 16.77 14.31
C HIS A 314 -15.26 15.27 14.08
N CYS A 315 -16.08 14.62 13.25
CA CYS A 315 -15.91 13.19 13.01
C CYS A 315 -14.57 12.87 12.33
N THR A 316 -14.14 13.67 11.34
CA THR A 316 -12.85 13.46 10.68
C THR A 316 -11.67 13.63 11.64
N SER A 317 -11.76 14.56 12.60
CA SER A 317 -10.73 14.70 13.63
C SER A 317 -10.68 13.50 14.59
N GLU A 318 -11.82 12.93 15.00
CA GLU A 318 -11.84 11.69 15.78
C GLU A 318 -11.28 10.52 14.97
N MET A 319 -11.63 10.43 13.68
CA MET A 319 -11.07 9.41 12.78
C MET A 319 -9.54 9.50 12.69
N ILE A 320 -9.00 10.70 12.52
CA ILE A 320 -7.55 10.94 12.51
C ILE A 320 -6.92 10.52 13.83
N PHE A 321 -7.52 10.91 14.95
CA PHE A 321 -7.04 10.59 16.29
C PHE A 321 -6.99 9.09 16.56
N ILE A 322 -8.09 8.37 16.29
CA ILE A 322 -8.17 6.91 16.50
C ILE A 322 -7.18 6.20 15.59
N THR A 323 -7.03 6.64 14.34
CA THR A 323 -6.07 6.01 13.42
C THR A 323 -4.62 6.23 13.88
N HIS A 324 -4.24 7.41 14.41
CA HIS A 324 -2.88 7.63 14.96
C HIS A 324 -2.61 6.86 16.26
N LEU A 325 -3.66 6.52 17.03
CA LEU A 325 -3.52 5.62 18.16
C LEU A 325 -3.14 4.20 17.67
N LEU A 326 -3.66 3.78 16.53
CA LEU A 326 -3.53 2.41 15.99
C LEU A 326 -2.38 2.24 15.01
N ALA A 327 -2.00 3.27 14.26
CA ALA A 327 -0.99 3.22 13.20
C ALA A 327 0.12 4.25 13.46
N LYS A 328 1.38 3.85 13.23
CA LYS A 328 2.54 4.70 13.53
C LYS A 328 2.59 5.93 12.65
N ASN A 329 2.52 5.73 11.33
CA ASN A 329 2.62 6.79 10.32
C ASN A 329 1.43 6.64 9.35
N PRO A 330 0.20 6.89 9.80
CA PRO A 330 -0.96 6.68 8.95
C PRO A 330 -0.98 7.64 7.76
N GLU A 331 -1.50 7.19 6.62
CA GLU A 331 -1.83 8.07 5.51
C GLU A 331 -2.74 9.21 5.99
N LYS A 332 -2.43 10.42 5.53
CA LYS A 332 -3.27 11.59 5.82
C LYS A 332 -4.68 11.35 5.31
N LEU A 333 -5.69 11.69 6.11
CA LEU A 333 -7.09 11.71 5.68
C LEU A 333 -7.31 12.83 4.65
N ALA A 334 -6.89 12.59 3.41
CA ALA A 334 -6.91 13.52 2.30
C ALA A 334 -7.19 12.78 0.98
N GLY A 335 -7.49 13.53 -0.07
CA GLY A 335 -7.70 12.97 -1.41
C GLY A 335 -8.73 11.83 -1.43
N PRO A 336 -8.40 10.65 -1.99
CA PRO A 336 -9.32 9.52 -2.09
C PRO A 336 -9.87 9.01 -0.76
N LEU A 337 -9.08 9.00 0.31
CA LEU A 337 -9.51 8.50 1.63
C LEU A 337 -10.55 9.42 2.27
N LEU A 338 -10.36 10.74 2.12
CA LEU A 338 -11.34 11.75 2.51
C LEU A 338 -12.61 11.65 1.63
N ALA A 339 -12.45 11.44 0.33
CA ALA A 339 -13.58 11.30 -0.60
C ALA A 339 -14.45 10.07 -0.28
N ASP A 340 -13.84 8.93 0.05
CA ASP A 340 -14.55 7.72 0.50
C ASP A 340 -15.34 7.98 1.79
N THR A 341 -14.71 8.67 2.74
CA THR A 341 -15.37 9.08 3.99
C THR A 341 -16.57 9.97 3.68
N TYR A 342 -16.36 11.03 2.89
CA TYR A 342 -17.40 11.99 2.54
C TYR A 342 -18.61 11.35 1.86
N VAL A 343 -18.39 10.54 0.81
CA VAL A 343 -19.51 9.90 0.10
C VAL A 343 -20.28 8.92 1.01
N THR A 344 -19.58 8.22 1.91
CA THR A 344 -20.20 7.27 2.85
C THR A 344 -21.07 7.99 3.90
N LEU A 345 -20.67 9.19 4.32
CA LEU A 345 -21.44 10.01 5.26
C LEU A 345 -22.67 10.66 4.60
N LEU A 346 -22.59 10.97 3.31
CA LEU A 346 -23.74 11.49 2.54
C LEU A 346 -24.79 10.43 2.23
N LYS A 347 -24.34 9.22 1.87
CA LYS A 347 -25.20 8.17 1.31
C LYS A 347 -24.69 6.80 1.71
N GLY A 348 -25.62 5.94 2.12
CA GLY A 348 -25.29 4.55 2.46
C GLY A 348 -26.26 3.96 3.46
N ARG A 349 -26.08 2.67 3.76
CA ARG A 349 -26.94 1.94 4.69
C ARG A 349 -26.83 2.46 6.12
N ASN A 350 -25.62 2.84 6.57
CA ASN A 350 -25.38 3.38 7.90
C ASN A 350 -26.00 4.78 8.09
N ALA A 351 -25.83 5.68 7.12
CA ALA A 351 -26.47 7.01 7.14
C ALA A 351 -28.00 6.91 7.08
N TRP A 352 -28.53 6.04 6.22
CA TRP A 352 -29.96 5.74 6.19
C TRP A 352 -30.48 5.22 7.54
N TYR A 353 -29.74 4.32 8.20
CA TYR A 353 -30.11 3.80 9.51
C TYR A 353 -30.18 4.91 10.56
N GLY A 354 -29.17 5.79 10.61
CA GLY A 354 -29.17 6.96 11.49
C GLY A 354 -30.36 7.89 11.26
N GLN A 355 -30.71 8.16 10.00
CA GLN A 355 -31.89 8.97 9.64
C GLN A 355 -33.19 8.33 10.15
N LYS A 356 -33.34 7.02 9.95
CA LYS A 356 -34.56 6.29 10.36
C LYS A 356 -34.71 6.20 11.87
N LEU A 357 -33.61 6.02 12.60
CA LEU A 357 -33.62 6.13 14.06
C LEU A 357 -34.03 7.52 14.52
N ALA A 358 -33.45 8.58 13.94
CA ALA A 358 -33.75 9.96 14.29
C ALA A 358 -35.20 10.38 13.99
N ASN A 359 -35.80 9.84 12.93
CA ASN A 359 -37.20 10.04 12.58
C ASN A 359 -38.18 9.20 13.44
N GLY A 360 -37.69 8.26 14.25
CA GLY A 360 -38.53 7.29 14.97
C GLY A 360 -39.18 6.22 14.07
N GLU A 361 -38.69 6.06 12.84
CA GLU A 361 -39.19 5.05 11.89
C GLU A 361 -38.59 3.66 12.14
N LEU A 362 -37.43 3.59 12.79
CA LEU A 362 -36.81 2.37 13.29
C LEU A 362 -36.57 2.51 14.80
N THR A 363 -36.64 1.39 15.51
CA THR A 363 -36.26 1.28 16.91
C THR A 363 -35.09 0.31 17.06
N LEU A 364 -34.28 0.48 18.10
CA LEU A 364 -33.13 -0.39 18.39
C LEU A 364 -33.54 -1.83 18.74
N ASP A 365 -34.81 -2.07 19.07
CA ASP A 365 -35.35 -3.41 19.34
C ASP A 365 -35.52 -4.24 18.07
N MET A 366 -35.50 -3.60 16.90
CA MET A 366 -35.52 -4.29 15.60
C MET A 366 -34.17 -4.93 15.26
N GLY A 367 -33.13 -4.65 16.07
CA GLY A 367 -31.78 -5.16 15.89
C GLY A 367 -31.02 -4.53 14.73
N ASP A 368 -29.78 -4.96 14.56
CA ASP A 368 -28.85 -4.35 13.59
C ASP A 368 -28.91 -5.02 12.20
N SER A 369 -29.69 -6.09 12.05
CA SER A 369 -29.92 -6.77 10.76
C SER A 369 -31.31 -6.42 10.24
N ILE A 370 -31.37 -5.40 9.39
CA ILE A 370 -32.64 -4.86 8.92
C ILE A 370 -33.12 -5.63 7.69
N LYS A 371 -34.35 -6.16 7.75
CA LYS A 371 -34.97 -6.88 6.63
C LYS A 371 -34.94 -6.03 5.35
N GLY A 372 -34.39 -6.58 4.27
CA GLY A 372 -34.23 -5.88 2.98
C GLY A 372 -33.05 -4.91 2.87
N LYS A 373 -32.30 -4.65 3.96
CA LYS A 373 -31.09 -3.80 3.97
C LYS A 373 -29.82 -4.54 4.42
N GLY A 374 -29.97 -5.58 5.24
CA GLY A 374 -28.89 -6.38 5.81
C GLY A 374 -28.30 -5.78 7.09
N MET A 375 -27.15 -6.31 7.50
CA MET A 375 -26.44 -5.88 8.71
C MET A 375 -25.93 -4.44 8.62
N ILE A 376 -26.18 -3.65 9.66
CA ILE A 376 -25.67 -2.28 9.87
C ILE A 376 -24.33 -2.37 10.60
N GLN A 377 -23.26 -2.57 9.84
CA GLN A 377 -21.91 -2.80 10.37
C GLN A 377 -21.37 -1.64 11.23
N GLY A 378 -21.92 -0.42 11.06
CA GLY A 378 -21.56 0.72 11.89
C GLY A 378 -21.87 0.51 13.37
N VAL A 379 -22.92 -0.25 13.73
CA VAL A 379 -23.26 -0.52 15.14
C VAL A 379 -22.21 -1.40 15.81
N SER A 380 -21.79 -2.48 15.14
CA SER A 380 -20.70 -3.33 15.61
C SER A 380 -19.38 -2.57 15.73
N ALA A 381 -19.07 -1.69 14.76
CA ALA A 381 -17.87 -0.86 14.79
C ALA A 381 -17.90 0.20 15.92
N VAL A 382 -19.06 0.79 16.23
CA VAL A 382 -19.24 1.70 17.38
C VAL A 382 -18.84 0.97 18.66
N LYS A 383 -19.37 -0.23 18.87
CA LYS A 383 -19.05 -1.06 20.03
C LYS A 383 -17.55 -1.36 20.10
N ALA A 384 -16.97 -1.86 19.02
CA ALA A 384 -15.57 -2.27 18.97
C ALA A 384 -14.59 -1.11 19.26
N PHE A 385 -14.76 0.05 18.61
CA PHE A 385 -13.90 1.21 18.89
C PHE A 385 -14.14 1.78 20.29
N TYR A 386 -15.39 1.85 20.75
CA TYR A 386 -15.68 2.35 22.10
C TYR A 386 -15.03 1.47 23.17
N GLU A 387 -15.22 0.15 23.10
CA GLU A 387 -14.66 -0.80 24.06
C GLU A 387 -13.13 -0.75 24.08
N LEU A 388 -12.49 -0.67 22.91
CA LEU A 388 -11.03 -0.51 22.81
C LEU A 388 -10.54 0.78 23.47
N LEU A 389 -11.17 1.92 23.16
CA LEU A 389 -10.71 3.24 23.62
C LEU A 389 -11.08 3.53 25.08
N SER A 390 -11.94 2.70 25.69
CA SER A 390 -12.36 2.82 27.09
C SER A 390 -11.49 2.02 28.06
N GLN A 391 -10.49 1.30 27.57
CA GLN A 391 -9.64 0.45 28.40
C GLN A 391 -8.85 1.25 29.42
N SER A 392 -8.87 0.81 30.69
CA SER A 392 -8.31 1.55 31.82
C SER A 392 -6.79 1.74 31.77
N HIS A 393 -6.07 0.85 31.08
CA HIS A 393 -4.63 0.97 30.88
C HIS A 393 -4.25 1.90 29.72
N LEU A 394 -5.22 2.31 28.89
CA LEU A 394 -5.02 3.35 27.90
C LEU A 394 -5.29 4.70 28.53
N SER A 395 -4.23 5.49 28.67
CA SER A 395 -4.33 6.86 29.14
C SER A 395 -3.52 7.81 28.28
N ILE A 396 -4.11 8.98 28.05
CA ILE A 396 -3.53 10.13 27.36
C ILE A 396 -3.78 11.40 28.17
N LEU A 397 -2.96 12.42 27.97
CA LEU A 397 -3.17 13.71 28.62
C LEU A 397 -4.25 14.50 27.89
N HIS A 398 -5.28 14.94 28.61
CA HIS A 398 -6.27 15.86 28.08
C HIS A 398 -5.60 17.21 27.71
N PRO A 399 -5.84 17.77 26.52
CA PRO A 399 -5.18 19.01 26.07
C PRO A 399 -5.40 20.19 27.02
N ASP A 400 -6.64 20.42 27.45
CA ASP A 400 -6.98 21.55 28.33
C ASP A 400 -6.75 21.25 29.81
N GLU A 401 -7.28 20.14 30.33
CA GLU A 401 -7.19 19.82 31.76
C GLU A 401 -5.81 19.32 32.20
N LYS A 402 -4.95 18.89 31.26
CA LYS A 402 -3.65 18.25 31.51
C LYS A 402 -3.71 17.05 32.48
N LYS A 403 -4.87 16.40 32.54
CA LYS A 403 -5.09 15.20 33.36
C LYS A 403 -5.08 13.93 32.49
N PRO A 404 -4.65 12.79 33.04
CA PRO A 404 -4.77 11.51 32.34
C PRO A 404 -6.25 11.13 32.16
N VAL A 405 -6.67 10.87 30.93
CA VAL A 405 -8.02 10.43 30.56
C VAL A 405 -7.95 9.23 29.61
N ALA A 406 -9.02 8.45 29.50
CA ALA A 406 -9.13 7.41 28.50
C ALA A 406 -9.26 8.04 27.09
N PRO A 407 -8.69 7.42 26.03
CA PRO A 407 -8.80 7.94 24.67
C PRO A 407 -10.23 8.23 24.19
N VAL A 408 -11.21 7.46 24.66
CA VAL A 408 -12.63 7.66 24.31
C VAL A 408 -13.18 9.00 24.78
N GLU A 409 -12.60 9.61 25.82
CA GLU A 409 -13.03 10.92 26.33
C GLU A 409 -12.73 12.05 25.33
N LEU A 410 -11.75 11.86 24.45
CA LEU A 410 -11.47 12.78 23.35
C LEU A 410 -12.29 12.48 22.08
N CYS A 411 -13.17 11.48 22.13
CA CYS A 411 -14.05 11.06 21.05
C CYS A 411 -15.55 11.20 21.43
N PRO A 412 -16.04 12.43 21.68
CA PRO A 412 -17.40 12.67 22.17
C PRO A 412 -18.48 12.14 21.22
N ILE A 413 -18.27 12.15 19.90
CA ILE A 413 -19.24 11.62 18.93
C ILE A 413 -19.31 10.11 19.04
N LEU A 414 -18.16 9.41 19.03
CA LEU A 414 -18.12 7.96 19.23
C LEU A 414 -18.77 7.55 20.56
N LYS A 415 -18.43 8.24 21.66
CA LYS A 415 -19.00 8.02 23.00
C LYS A 415 -20.52 8.21 23.00
N THR A 416 -21.02 9.24 22.33
CA THR A 416 -22.46 9.50 22.23
C THR A 416 -23.17 8.46 21.38
N LEU A 417 -22.57 8.05 20.26
CA LEU A 417 -23.11 6.96 19.43
C LEU A 417 -23.18 5.64 20.21
N HIS A 418 -22.18 5.33 21.04
CA HIS A 418 -22.23 4.17 21.93
C HIS A 418 -23.39 4.27 22.93
N LYS A 419 -23.58 5.43 23.57
CA LYS A 419 -24.69 5.65 24.50
C LYS A 419 -26.06 5.55 23.85
N ILE A 420 -26.19 5.94 22.58
CA ILE A 420 -27.43 5.82 21.81
C ILE A 420 -27.66 4.36 21.42
N LEU A 421 -26.68 3.73 20.76
CA LEU A 421 -26.88 2.48 20.03
C LEU A 421 -26.69 1.23 20.91
N ILE A 422 -25.75 1.27 21.86
CA ILE A 422 -25.31 0.10 22.62
C ILE A 422 -25.88 0.12 24.03
N SER A 423 -25.55 1.14 24.85
CA SER A 423 -26.04 1.21 26.24
C SER A 423 -27.46 1.75 26.37
N ARG A 424 -27.99 2.38 25.30
CA ARG A 424 -29.37 2.90 25.20
C ARG A 424 -29.72 3.88 26.31
N GLU A 425 -28.73 4.61 26.81
CA GLU A 425 -28.86 5.58 27.91
C GLU A 425 -29.52 6.88 27.46
N VAL A 426 -29.37 7.25 26.18
CA VAL A 426 -29.79 8.54 25.64
C VAL A 426 -30.45 8.38 24.27
N PRO A 427 -31.40 9.26 23.90
CA PRO A 427 -32.05 9.19 22.59
C PRO A 427 -31.16 9.78 21.49
N SER A 428 -31.53 9.58 20.22
CA SER A 428 -30.76 10.05 19.05
C SER A 428 -30.49 11.57 19.06
N GLN A 429 -31.35 12.36 19.70
CA GLN A 429 -31.19 13.82 19.87
C GLN A 429 -29.91 14.19 20.63
N ALA A 430 -29.37 13.30 21.46
CA ALA A 430 -28.15 13.52 22.21
C ALA A 430 -26.94 13.80 21.29
N ILE A 431 -26.96 13.33 20.03
CA ILE A 431 -25.89 13.63 19.07
C ILE A 431 -25.72 15.14 18.83
N LEU A 432 -26.81 15.90 18.86
CA LEU A 432 -26.76 17.36 18.73
C LEU A 432 -26.33 18.05 20.02
N GLN A 433 -26.62 17.45 21.17
CA GLN A 433 -26.16 17.95 22.47
C GLN A 433 -24.64 17.81 22.58
N ALA A 434 -24.08 16.67 22.15
CA ALA A 434 -22.64 16.46 22.10
C ALA A 434 -21.91 17.48 21.21
N LEU A 435 -22.52 17.90 20.09
CA LEU A 435 -21.97 18.93 19.21
C LEU A 435 -22.14 20.36 19.73
N ARG A 436 -23.04 20.58 20.69
CA ARG A 436 -23.35 21.89 21.28
C ARG A 436 -22.74 22.05 22.67
N ASP A 437 -21.95 21.08 23.11
CA ASP A 437 -21.24 21.15 24.36
C ASP A 437 -20.22 22.29 24.29
N GLU A 438 -20.34 23.26 25.20
CA GLU A 438 -19.45 24.42 25.25
C GLU A 438 -18.01 24.03 25.61
N THR A 439 -17.81 22.84 26.20
CA THR A 439 -16.48 22.28 26.49
C THR A 439 -15.95 21.39 25.35
N MET A 440 -16.58 21.40 24.18
CA MET A 440 -16.12 20.59 23.05
C MET A 440 -14.83 21.16 22.45
N ASN A 441 -13.76 20.35 22.48
CA ASN A 441 -12.44 20.75 21.97
C ASN A 441 -12.48 21.09 20.47
N ASP A 442 -11.64 22.04 20.06
CA ASP A 442 -11.39 22.35 18.64
C ASP A 442 -10.89 21.06 17.93
N PRO A 443 -11.52 20.65 16.82
CA PRO A 443 -11.02 19.54 15.98
C PRO A 443 -9.52 19.63 15.66
N ARG A 444 -8.98 20.84 15.51
CA ARG A 444 -7.55 21.09 15.28
C ARG A 444 -6.68 20.57 16.40
N ASP A 445 -7.02 20.82 17.66
CA ASP A 445 -6.20 20.40 18.81
C ASP A 445 -6.10 18.88 18.87
N ARG A 446 -7.20 18.19 18.55
CA ARG A 446 -7.23 16.73 18.43
C ARG A 446 -6.30 16.23 17.30
N ILE A 447 -6.28 16.91 16.16
CA ILE A 447 -5.41 16.58 15.02
C ILE A 447 -3.95 16.85 15.34
N GLU A 448 -3.63 18.00 15.95
CA GLU A 448 -2.26 18.35 16.36
C GLU A 448 -1.73 17.36 17.36
N MET A 449 -2.52 17.01 18.37
CA MET A 449 -2.20 15.96 19.33
C MET A 449 -1.88 14.66 18.59
N ALA A 450 -2.74 14.22 17.66
CA ALA A 450 -2.50 13.01 16.85
C ALA A 450 -1.18 13.02 16.07
N GLN A 451 -0.75 14.17 15.56
CA GLN A 451 0.50 14.30 14.81
C GLN A 451 1.77 14.26 15.67
N THR A 452 1.67 14.41 17.00
CA THR A 452 2.85 14.36 17.88
C THR A 452 3.42 12.94 18.07
N HIS A 453 2.73 11.89 17.61
CA HIS A 453 3.09 10.47 17.77
C HIS A 453 3.28 10.00 19.22
N ALA A 454 2.98 10.85 20.22
CA ALA A 454 3.25 10.61 21.62
C ALA A 454 2.40 9.48 22.24
N PHE A 455 1.39 8.98 21.52
CA PHE A 455 0.45 7.99 22.04
C PHE A 455 0.17 6.81 21.09
N TYR A 456 0.95 6.61 20.02
CA TYR A 456 0.83 5.40 19.19
C TYR A 456 0.97 4.12 20.04
N ARG A 457 0.01 3.19 19.94
CA ARG A 457 -0.03 1.92 20.68
C ARG A 457 -0.14 0.73 19.70
N PRO A 458 0.98 0.14 19.24
CA PRO A 458 0.95 -0.99 18.31
C PRO A 458 0.25 -2.24 18.87
N SER A 459 0.21 -2.39 20.19
CA SER A 459 -0.47 -3.51 20.87
C SER A 459 -1.98 -3.54 20.62
N LEU A 460 -2.58 -2.40 20.26
CA LEU A 460 -4.01 -2.29 19.98
C LEU A 460 -4.41 -2.82 18.60
N LEU A 461 -3.46 -3.32 17.81
CA LEU A 461 -3.72 -4.05 16.57
C LEU A 461 -3.34 -5.53 16.73
N ALA A 462 -4.24 -6.42 16.31
CA ALA A 462 -4.01 -7.86 16.21
C ALA A 462 -2.79 -8.17 15.31
N GLY A 463 -1.61 -8.40 15.88
CA GLY A 463 -0.43 -8.81 15.10
C GLY A 463 0.93 -8.36 15.63
N ALA A 464 0.97 -7.56 16.69
CA ALA A 464 2.23 -7.24 17.37
C ALA A 464 2.82 -8.42 18.20
N LEU A 465 2.10 -9.55 18.30
CA LEU A 465 2.47 -10.74 19.08
C LEU A 465 2.54 -12.02 18.22
N ILE A 466 3.34 -12.02 17.15
CA ILE A 466 3.96 -13.22 16.58
C ILE A 466 5.38 -12.86 16.10
N SER A 467 6.39 -13.34 16.84
CA SER A 467 7.81 -13.60 16.49
C SER A 467 8.66 -12.54 15.71
N PRO A 468 9.89 -12.23 16.16
CA PRO A 468 10.76 -11.18 15.62
C PRO A 468 11.49 -11.54 14.31
N ASP A 469 10.77 -11.81 13.22
CA ASP A 469 11.43 -12.14 11.93
C ASP A 469 10.79 -11.53 10.67
N LEU A 470 10.12 -10.37 10.81
CA LEU A 470 9.65 -9.55 9.68
C LEU A 470 10.49 -8.29 9.43
N SER A 471 11.73 -8.26 9.94
CA SER A 471 12.72 -7.19 9.63
C SER A 471 13.54 -7.46 8.35
N ARG A 472 13.01 -8.26 7.42
CA ARG A 472 13.68 -8.65 6.17
C ARG A 472 12.91 -8.22 4.92
N LEU A 473 12.71 -6.92 4.70
CA LEU A 473 12.53 -6.38 3.34
C LEU A 473 12.65 -4.86 3.22
N ASN A 474 13.51 -4.23 4.04
CA ASN A 474 13.96 -2.87 3.78
C ASN A 474 15.44 -2.91 3.36
N LEU A 475 15.70 -2.67 2.08
CA LEU A 475 16.96 -2.08 1.61
C LEU A 475 16.98 -0.61 2.05
N GLN A 476 17.01 -0.40 3.36
CA GLN A 476 17.74 0.72 3.93
C GLN A 476 19.07 0.13 4.36
N ILE A 477 20.14 0.91 4.28
CA ILE A 477 21.40 0.61 4.95
C ILE A 477 21.04 0.16 6.37
N LYS A 478 21.08 -1.16 6.61
CA LYS A 478 20.76 -1.74 7.90
C LYS A 478 21.85 -1.21 8.80
N MET A 479 21.52 -0.22 9.63
CA MET A 479 22.41 0.11 10.75
C MET A 479 22.48 -1.17 11.55
N VAL A 480 23.65 -1.83 11.45
CA VAL A 480 23.95 -3.03 12.20
C VAL A 480 23.63 -2.67 13.65
N SER A 481 22.69 -3.41 14.26
CA SER A 481 22.38 -3.11 15.66
C SER A 481 23.65 -3.23 16.48
N LYS A 482 23.79 -2.46 17.56
CA LYS A 482 24.97 -2.57 18.45
C LYS A 482 25.24 -4.03 18.87
N THR A 483 24.18 -4.83 18.98
CA THR A 483 24.23 -6.26 19.26
C THR A 483 24.79 -7.08 18.10
N GLU A 484 24.30 -6.87 16.87
CA GLU A 484 24.83 -7.53 15.66
C GLU A 484 26.29 -7.11 15.37
N GLU A 485 26.66 -5.86 15.67
CA GLU A 485 28.01 -5.32 15.45
C GLU A 485 28.99 -5.92 16.47
N SER A 486 28.60 -5.99 17.74
CA SER A 486 29.37 -6.68 18.78
C SER A 486 29.55 -8.16 18.48
N GLN A 487 28.50 -8.84 18.01
CA GLN A 487 28.56 -10.25 17.64
C GLN A 487 29.48 -10.48 16.43
N LEU A 488 29.41 -9.61 15.42
CA LEU A 488 30.28 -9.66 14.26
C LEU A 488 31.74 -9.47 14.66
N GLN A 489 32.05 -8.46 15.49
CA GLN A 489 33.40 -8.19 15.96
C GLN A 489 33.96 -9.37 16.78
N GLN A 490 33.12 -9.99 17.63
CA GLN A 490 33.50 -11.16 18.41
C GLN A 490 33.82 -12.36 17.52
N LEU A 491 32.96 -12.67 16.54
CA LEU A 491 33.17 -13.76 15.60
C LEU A 491 34.39 -13.49 14.70
N GLU A 492 34.58 -12.27 14.24
CA GLU A 492 35.75 -11.87 13.45
C GLU A 492 37.04 -12.13 14.23
N ASN A 493 37.12 -11.61 15.46
CA ASN A 493 38.28 -11.84 16.34
C ASN A 493 38.49 -13.33 16.64
N GLN A 494 37.43 -14.10 16.85
CA GLN A 494 37.53 -15.54 17.11
C GLN A 494 38.12 -16.28 15.91
N VAL A 495 37.64 -15.99 14.70
CA VAL A 495 38.09 -16.64 13.47
C VAL A 495 39.53 -16.23 13.14
N GLU A 496 39.89 -14.96 13.34
CA GLU A 496 41.26 -14.48 13.13
C GLU A 496 42.28 -15.13 14.06
N ASN A 497 41.88 -15.45 15.29
CA ASN A 497 42.72 -16.11 16.28
C ASN A 497 42.64 -17.66 16.22
N GLY A 498 41.99 -18.23 15.21
CA GLY A 498 41.91 -19.68 15.00
C GLY A 498 40.91 -20.42 15.91
N GLY A 499 40.03 -19.71 16.60
CA GLY A 499 39.07 -20.26 17.57
C GLY A 499 37.82 -20.94 16.97
N GLY A 500 37.82 -21.29 15.69
CA GLY A 500 36.65 -21.83 14.98
C GLY A 500 35.63 -20.75 14.59
N GLY A 501 34.42 -21.13 14.17
CA GLY A 501 33.34 -20.18 13.88
C GLY A 501 33.34 -19.54 12.48
N ALA A 502 34.17 -20.05 11.55
CA ALA A 502 34.38 -19.41 10.25
C ALA A 502 33.12 -19.37 9.39
N TRP A 503 32.29 -20.42 9.42
CA TRP A 503 31.04 -20.43 8.65
C TRP A 503 29.98 -19.52 9.27
N GLU A 504 29.94 -19.43 10.60
CA GLU A 504 29.05 -18.55 11.36
C GLU A 504 29.38 -17.08 11.06
N TYR A 505 30.67 -16.73 11.03
CA TYR A 505 31.13 -15.42 10.58
C TYR A 505 30.70 -15.12 9.15
N LEU A 506 31.02 -16.01 8.19
CA LEU A 506 30.70 -15.80 6.77
C LEU A 506 29.18 -15.73 6.53
N SER A 507 28.40 -16.52 7.25
CA SER A 507 26.94 -16.50 7.22
C SER A 507 26.39 -15.20 7.78
N LEU A 508 26.97 -14.67 8.87
CA LEU A 508 26.58 -13.40 9.43
C LEU A 508 26.94 -12.23 8.50
N VAL A 509 28.14 -12.22 7.92
CA VAL A 509 28.56 -11.24 6.90
C VAL A 509 27.59 -11.26 5.70
N ARG A 510 27.23 -12.45 5.21
CA ARG A 510 26.25 -12.62 4.11
C ARG A 510 24.86 -12.15 4.52
N LYS A 511 24.38 -12.52 5.70
CA LYS A 511 23.08 -12.14 6.25
C LYS A 511 22.94 -10.64 6.44
N LEU A 512 24.01 -9.98 6.87
CA LEU A 512 24.06 -8.53 7.08
C LEU A 512 24.43 -7.74 5.80
N LYS A 513 24.73 -8.43 4.67
CA LYS A 513 25.15 -7.84 3.39
C LYS A 513 26.36 -6.89 3.54
N LEU A 514 27.32 -7.24 4.41
CA LEU A 514 28.47 -6.40 4.68
C LEU A 514 29.58 -6.62 3.65
N ARG A 515 30.19 -5.53 3.16
CA ARG A 515 31.34 -5.59 2.26
C ARG A 515 32.63 -5.81 3.06
N ARG A 516 32.99 -7.08 3.26
CA ARG A 516 34.21 -7.57 3.95
C ARG A 516 35.00 -8.53 3.05
N SER A 517 35.17 -8.16 1.78
CA SER A 517 35.59 -9.08 0.71
C SER A 517 36.97 -9.70 0.96
N ASP A 518 37.90 -8.96 1.56
CA ASP A 518 39.23 -9.46 1.96
C ASP A 518 39.13 -10.59 3.02
N LYS A 519 38.32 -10.38 4.07
CA LYS A 519 38.10 -11.37 5.14
C LYS A 519 37.30 -12.56 4.65
N VAL A 520 36.26 -12.30 3.85
CA VAL A 520 35.42 -13.33 3.24
C VAL A 520 36.25 -14.24 2.33
N LEU A 521 37.12 -13.65 1.50
CA LEU A 521 38.02 -14.41 0.64
C LEU A 521 39.00 -15.26 1.46
N LYS A 522 39.65 -14.68 2.48
CA LYS A 522 40.61 -15.38 3.35
C LYS A 522 39.97 -16.58 4.05
N HIS A 523 38.86 -16.35 4.76
CA HIS A 523 38.23 -17.40 5.58
C HIS A 523 37.43 -18.39 4.74
N GLY A 524 36.81 -17.93 3.66
CA GLY A 524 36.08 -18.78 2.74
C GLY A 524 37.00 -19.73 1.98
N LEU A 525 38.17 -19.26 1.51
CA LEU A 525 39.18 -20.14 0.91
C LEU A 525 39.72 -21.18 1.89
N ALA A 526 39.95 -20.79 3.16
CA ALA A 526 40.37 -21.74 4.18
C ALA A 526 39.35 -22.87 4.40
N LEU A 527 38.05 -22.58 4.28
CA LEU A 527 36.99 -23.59 4.33
C LEU A 527 36.93 -24.42 3.04
N LEU A 528 37.02 -23.80 1.86
CA LEU A 528 36.96 -24.52 0.58
C LEU A 528 38.16 -25.46 0.35
N ASN A 529 39.32 -25.11 0.90
CA ASN A 529 40.56 -25.90 0.81
C ASN A 529 40.64 -27.06 1.82
N ASP A 530 39.71 -27.14 2.79
CA ASP A 530 39.60 -28.24 3.74
C ASP A 530 38.40 -29.14 3.35
N PRO A 531 38.63 -30.32 2.71
CA PRO A 531 37.54 -31.17 2.22
C PRO A 531 36.58 -31.64 3.31
N LYS A 532 37.06 -31.79 4.56
CA LYS A 532 36.22 -32.23 5.68
C LYS A 532 35.31 -31.09 6.12
N LYS A 533 35.86 -29.89 6.31
CA LYS A 533 35.05 -28.71 6.68
C LYS A 533 34.09 -28.31 5.57
N ARG A 534 34.53 -28.37 4.31
CA ARG A 534 33.70 -28.08 3.14
C ARG A 534 32.50 -29.03 3.04
N SER A 535 32.75 -30.34 3.10
CA SER A 535 31.67 -31.34 2.99
C SER A 535 30.70 -31.31 4.17
N ALA A 536 31.17 -30.89 5.35
CA ALA A 536 30.33 -30.74 6.54
C ALA A 536 29.27 -29.62 6.40
N LEU A 537 29.42 -28.70 5.44
CA LEU A 537 28.43 -27.65 5.16
C LEU A 537 27.19 -28.20 4.43
N GLY A 538 27.27 -29.39 3.82
CA GLY A 538 26.15 -29.96 3.06
C GLY A 538 25.68 -29.01 1.94
N PRO A 539 24.38 -28.68 1.85
CA PRO A 539 23.86 -27.77 0.81
C PRO A 539 24.47 -26.37 0.83
N ASP A 540 25.00 -25.92 1.97
CA ASP A 540 25.56 -24.59 2.13
C ASP A 540 26.95 -24.39 1.51
N GLU A 541 27.61 -25.49 1.09
CA GLU A 541 28.86 -25.45 0.32
C GLU A 541 28.74 -24.56 -0.94
N TRP A 542 27.59 -24.61 -1.62
CA TRP A 542 27.38 -23.83 -2.84
C TRP A 542 27.22 -22.33 -2.55
N ASN A 543 26.61 -21.98 -1.42
CA ASN A 543 26.54 -20.59 -0.94
C ASN A 543 27.94 -20.07 -0.59
N LEU A 544 28.83 -20.92 -0.06
CA LEU A 544 30.23 -20.59 0.18
C LEU A 544 30.98 -20.32 -1.13
N TYR A 545 30.82 -21.16 -2.16
CA TYR A 545 31.46 -20.95 -3.47
C TYR A 545 31.02 -19.63 -4.13
N GLU A 546 29.73 -19.29 -4.12
CA GLU A 546 29.25 -18.00 -4.69
C GLU A 546 29.77 -16.80 -3.91
N GLN A 547 29.79 -16.90 -2.57
CA GLN A 547 30.30 -15.85 -1.69
C GLN A 547 31.82 -15.63 -1.89
N VAL A 548 32.60 -16.71 -2.01
CA VAL A 548 34.04 -16.64 -2.31
C VAL A 548 34.30 -16.11 -3.71
N ALA A 549 33.53 -16.53 -4.72
CA ALA A 549 33.66 -16.02 -6.08
C ALA A 549 33.45 -14.50 -6.13
N THR A 550 32.40 -13.99 -5.47
CA THR A 550 32.10 -12.55 -5.41
C THR A 550 33.21 -11.78 -4.67
N ALA A 551 33.67 -12.30 -3.53
CA ALA A 551 34.75 -11.69 -2.77
C ALA A 551 36.09 -11.71 -3.53
N ALA A 552 36.37 -12.77 -4.28
CA ALA A 552 37.55 -12.88 -5.13
C ALA A 552 37.53 -11.85 -6.26
N LEU A 553 36.37 -11.59 -6.88
CA LEU A 553 36.21 -10.53 -7.89
C LEU A 553 36.46 -9.14 -7.28
N ASP A 554 35.91 -8.85 -6.11
CA ASP A 554 36.17 -7.60 -5.37
C ASP A 554 37.66 -7.40 -5.04
N CYS A 555 38.37 -8.49 -4.71
CA CYS A 555 39.79 -8.49 -4.41
C CYS A 555 40.70 -8.70 -5.64
N GLN A 556 40.15 -8.63 -6.87
CA GLN A 556 40.88 -8.85 -8.14
C GLN A 556 41.63 -10.19 -8.23
N CYS A 557 41.19 -11.21 -7.47
CA CYS A 557 41.73 -12.57 -7.49
C CYS A 557 41.01 -13.42 -8.56
N LEU A 558 41.20 -13.06 -9.84
CA LEU A 558 40.38 -13.58 -10.95
C LEU A 558 40.45 -15.11 -11.16
N GLU A 559 41.61 -15.74 -10.90
CA GLU A 559 41.73 -17.20 -11.03
C GLU A 559 40.92 -17.92 -9.94
N VAL A 560 40.90 -17.41 -8.71
CA VAL A 560 40.06 -17.96 -7.62
C VAL A 560 38.57 -17.84 -7.97
N ALA A 561 38.15 -16.68 -8.49
CA ALA A 561 36.78 -16.47 -8.93
C ALA A 561 36.40 -17.46 -10.05
N LYS A 562 37.26 -17.59 -11.06
CA LYS A 562 37.10 -18.52 -12.18
C LYS A 562 36.99 -19.98 -11.74
N ASP A 563 37.82 -20.42 -10.80
CA ASP A 563 37.78 -21.78 -10.27
C ASP A 563 36.48 -22.05 -9.50
N CYS A 564 36.06 -21.11 -8.65
CA CYS A 564 34.77 -21.22 -7.94
C CYS A 564 33.59 -21.28 -8.91
N ILE A 565 33.58 -20.41 -9.92
CA ILE A 565 32.53 -20.36 -10.96
C ILE A 565 32.52 -21.66 -11.76
N LYS A 566 33.68 -22.23 -12.11
CA LYS A 566 33.76 -23.50 -12.85
C LYS A 566 33.18 -24.66 -12.05
N VAL A 567 33.41 -24.70 -10.74
CA VAL A 567 32.79 -25.70 -9.85
C VAL A 567 31.27 -25.52 -9.82
N LEU A 568 30.79 -24.29 -9.66
CA LEU A 568 29.36 -23.98 -9.67
C LEU A 568 28.69 -24.33 -11.00
N GLN A 569 29.33 -24.02 -12.12
CA GLN A 569 28.81 -24.29 -13.46
C GLN A 569 28.69 -25.78 -13.75
N LYS A 570 29.66 -26.58 -13.28
CA LYS A 570 29.59 -28.04 -13.38
C LYS A 570 28.43 -28.62 -12.57
N LYS A 571 28.13 -28.02 -11.42
CA LYS A 571 27.06 -28.49 -10.52
C LYS A 571 25.67 -28.02 -10.97
N PHE A 572 25.58 -26.79 -11.47
CA PHE A 572 24.34 -26.11 -11.83
C PHE A 572 24.40 -25.55 -13.26
N PRO A 573 24.51 -26.40 -14.29
CA PRO A 573 24.57 -25.94 -15.68
C PRO A 573 23.31 -25.15 -16.05
N GLY A 574 23.47 -24.00 -16.70
CA GLY A 574 22.36 -23.12 -17.08
C GLY A 574 21.77 -22.30 -15.93
N SER A 575 22.38 -22.31 -14.74
CA SER A 575 21.92 -21.48 -13.63
C SER A 575 22.19 -19.99 -13.89
N LYS A 576 21.13 -19.18 -13.83
CA LYS A 576 21.24 -17.71 -13.97
C LYS A 576 22.14 -17.08 -12.90
N ARG A 577 22.17 -17.64 -11.68
CA ARG A 577 23.08 -17.19 -10.60
C ARG A 577 24.54 -17.40 -10.99
N VAL A 578 24.85 -18.50 -11.67
CA VAL A 578 26.20 -18.79 -12.16
C VAL A 578 26.52 -17.96 -13.38
N GLY A 579 25.59 -17.83 -14.33
CA GLY A 579 25.74 -16.95 -15.51
C GLY A 579 26.03 -15.49 -15.12
N ARG A 580 25.42 -14.98 -14.04
CA ARG A 580 25.75 -13.65 -13.50
C ARG A 580 27.20 -13.55 -13.03
N LEU A 581 27.71 -14.56 -12.32
CA LEU A 581 29.11 -14.57 -11.89
C LEU A 581 30.07 -14.68 -13.07
N GLU A 582 29.71 -15.43 -14.12
CA GLU A 582 30.47 -15.52 -15.36
C GLU A 582 30.55 -14.14 -16.05
N ALA A 583 29.42 -13.43 -16.16
CA ALA A 583 29.38 -12.07 -16.70
C ALA A 583 30.21 -11.09 -15.84
N MET A 584 30.13 -11.16 -14.51
CA MET A 584 30.96 -10.36 -13.60
C MET A 584 32.45 -10.66 -13.74
N LEU A 585 32.83 -11.92 -14.04
CA LEU A 585 34.21 -12.30 -14.31
C LEU A 585 34.72 -11.72 -15.65
N LEU A 586 33.88 -11.71 -16.69
CA LEU A 586 34.21 -11.07 -17.97
C LEU A 586 34.41 -9.56 -17.79
N GLU A 587 33.54 -8.92 -17.01
CA GLU A 587 33.66 -7.52 -16.62
C GLU A 587 34.97 -7.24 -15.88
N ALA A 588 35.31 -8.06 -14.88
CA ALA A 588 36.54 -7.91 -14.11
C ALA A 588 37.82 -8.17 -14.93
N LYS A 589 37.73 -8.89 -16.06
CA LYS A 589 38.82 -9.06 -17.04
C LYS A 589 38.94 -7.90 -18.04
N GLY A 590 37.96 -7.01 -18.10
CA GLY A 590 37.88 -5.94 -19.10
C GLY A 590 37.30 -6.38 -20.45
N SER A 591 36.71 -7.57 -20.54
CA SER A 591 36.01 -8.05 -21.76
C SER A 591 34.59 -7.48 -21.83
N TRP A 592 34.48 -6.16 -22.00
CA TRP A 592 33.21 -5.42 -21.88
C TRP A 592 32.12 -5.91 -22.84
N ASP A 593 32.46 -6.18 -24.11
CA ASP A 593 31.48 -6.59 -25.13
C ASP A 593 30.93 -8.00 -24.86
N GLU A 594 31.77 -8.90 -24.34
CA GLU A 594 31.35 -10.25 -23.95
C GLU A 594 30.48 -10.21 -22.69
N ALA A 595 30.85 -9.35 -21.72
CA ALA A 595 30.06 -9.14 -20.52
C ALA A 595 28.67 -8.54 -20.85
N GLU A 596 28.59 -7.56 -21.75
CA GLU A 596 27.32 -6.96 -22.18
C GLU A 596 26.42 -7.98 -22.89
N LYS A 597 26.98 -8.81 -23.78
CA LYS A 597 26.23 -9.92 -24.40
C LYS A 597 25.71 -10.90 -23.36
N ALA A 598 26.53 -11.25 -22.38
CA ALA A 598 26.12 -12.15 -21.30
C ALA A 598 24.99 -11.54 -20.45
N TYR A 599 25.11 -10.28 -20.03
CA TYR A 599 24.04 -9.60 -19.29
C TYR A 599 22.76 -9.41 -20.12
N SER A 600 22.88 -9.11 -21.41
CA SER A 600 21.72 -8.95 -22.30
C SER A 600 20.97 -10.26 -22.48
N SER A 601 21.68 -11.37 -22.71
CA SER A 601 21.08 -12.70 -22.80
C SER A 601 20.38 -13.10 -21.49
N LEU A 602 20.97 -12.78 -20.32
CA LEU A 602 20.32 -13.05 -19.04
C LEU A 602 19.04 -12.22 -18.82
N LEU A 603 18.97 -11.01 -19.40
CA LEU A 603 17.80 -10.13 -19.33
C LEU A 603 16.71 -10.49 -20.35
N GLU A 604 17.05 -11.07 -21.51
CA GLU A 604 16.05 -11.61 -22.46
C GLU A 604 15.18 -12.67 -21.78
N ASP A 605 15.79 -13.53 -20.95
CA ASP A 605 15.07 -14.56 -20.20
C ASP A 605 14.36 -14.04 -18.94
N ASN A 606 14.68 -12.85 -18.45
CA ASN A 606 14.06 -12.21 -17.29
C ASN A 606 14.32 -10.70 -17.28
N ALA A 607 13.47 -9.95 -17.96
CA ALA A 607 13.60 -8.49 -18.06
C ALA A 607 13.45 -7.76 -16.72
N LEU A 608 12.99 -8.44 -15.66
CA LEU A 608 12.78 -7.87 -14.32
C LEU A 608 13.91 -8.16 -13.33
N ASP A 609 15.07 -8.65 -13.77
CA ASP A 609 16.22 -8.87 -12.88
C ASP A 609 16.94 -7.55 -12.54
N GLN A 610 16.60 -6.98 -11.38
CA GLN A 610 17.16 -5.73 -10.90
C GLN A 610 18.69 -5.77 -10.73
N VAL A 611 19.23 -6.91 -10.29
CA VAL A 611 20.66 -7.05 -9.99
C VAL A 611 21.48 -6.97 -11.27
N ILE A 612 21.00 -7.60 -12.35
CA ILE A 612 21.67 -7.57 -13.65
C ILE A 612 21.56 -6.18 -14.28
N SER A 613 20.40 -5.54 -14.25
CA SER A 613 20.23 -4.20 -14.81
C SER A 613 21.12 -3.16 -14.11
N MET A 614 21.18 -3.17 -12.78
CA MET A 614 22.10 -2.29 -12.03
C MET A 614 23.57 -2.63 -12.27
N ARG A 615 23.90 -3.88 -12.60
CA ARG A 615 25.26 -4.25 -12.97
C ARG A 615 25.68 -3.69 -14.33
N ARG A 616 24.75 -3.60 -15.30
CA ARG A 616 25.01 -2.92 -16.59
C ARG A 616 25.24 -1.43 -16.41
N VAL A 617 24.52 -0.77 -15.50
CA VAL A 617 24.78 0.62 -15.11
C VAL A 617 26.19 0.75 -14.55
N ALA A 618 26.57 -0.11 -13.59
CA ALA A 618 27.91 -0.10 -12.99
C ALA A 618 29.02 -0.33 -14.03
N MET A 619 28.81 -1.25 -14.98
CA MET A 619 29.72 -1.53 -16.09
C MET A 619 29.86 -0.32 -17.03
N ALA A 620 28.75 0.33 -17.40
CA ALA A 620 28.76 1.54 -18.22
C ALA A 620 29.56 2.67 -17.54
N LYS A 621 29.39 2.85 -16.22
CA LYS A 621 30.22 3.78 -15.44
C LYS A 621 31.71 3.39 -15.45
N ALA A 622 32.02 2.11 -15.26
CA ALA A 622 33.40 1.61 -15.19
C ALA A 622 34.17 1.81 -16.51
N ARG A 623 33.49 1.70 -17.66
CA ARG A 623 34.08 1.99 -19.00
C ARG A 623 34.14 3.49 -19.35
N GLY A 624 33.69 4.37 -18.45
CA GLY A 624 33.61 5.82 -18.68
C GLY A 624 32.44 6.27 -19.55
N ASP A 625 31.49 5.38 -19.86
CA ASP A 625 30.29 5.69 -20.64
C ASP A 625 29.16 6.17 -19.73
N ILE A 626 29.29 7.42 -19.28
CA ILE A 626 28.33 8.04 -18.37
C ILE A 626 26.97 8.27 -19.04
N LEU A 627 26.94 8.56 -20.34
CA LEU A 627 25.69 8.75 -21.08
C LEU A 627 24.93 7.44 -21.21
N GLY A 628 25.61 6.33 -21.50
CA GLY A 628 25.02 5.00 -21.47
C GLY A 628 24.50 4.62 -20.08
N ALA A 629 25.24 4.97 -19.02
CA ALA A 629 24.77 4.74 -17.64
C ALA A 629 23.46 5.49 -17.33
N ILE A 630 23.30 6.73 -17.81
CA ILE A 630 22.06 7.50 -17.67
C ILE A 630 20.91 6.86 -18.45
N ASP A 631 21.14 6.43 -19.69
CA ASP A 631 20.13 5.75 -20.50
C ASP A 631 19.66 4.46 -19.82
N TRP A 632 20.60 3.67 -19.29
CA TRP A 632 20.28 2.46 -18.53
C TRP A 632 19.55 2.76 -17.23
N LEU A 633 19.94 3.79 -16.48
CA LEU A 633 19.26 4.19 -15.24
C LEU A 633 17.84 4.69 -15.51
N ASN A 634 17.61 5.48 -16.57
CA ASN A 634 16.26 5.91 -16.94
C ASN A 634 15.38 4.72 -17.32
N LYS A 635 15.86 3.82 -18.20
CA LYS A 635 15.15 2.59 -18.55
C LYS A 635 14.89 1.70 -17.35
N TYR A 636 15.85 1.62 -16.43
CA TYR A 636 15.71 0.89 -15.18
C TYR A 636 14.63 1.51 -14.29
N LEU A 637 14.67 2.84 -14.09
CA LEU A 637 13.72 3.57 -13.26
C LEU A 637 12.31 3.64 -13.85
N GLU A 638 12.14 3.51 -15.17
CA GLU A 638 10.83 3.31 -15.79
C GLU A 638 10.14 2.02 -15.30
N ILE A 639 10.92 0.98 -15.00
CA ILE A 639 10.43 -0.32 -14.52
C ILE A 639 10.41 -0.35 -12.98
N PHE A 640 11.46 0.17 -12.35
CA PHE A 640 11.72 0.11 -10.91
C PHE A 640 11.72 1.48 -10.26
N MET A 641 10.62 2.23 -10.44
CA MET A 641 10.46 3.62 -9.99
C MET A 641 10.67 3.84 -8.48
N ALA A 642 10.58 2.78 -7.67
CA ALA A 642 10.75 2.84 -6.22
C ALA A 642 12.20 2.52 -5.76
N ASP A 643 13.13 2.30 -6.69
CA ASP A 643 14.54 2.08 -6.35
C ASP A 643 15.22 3.41 -6.07
N HIS A 644 15.28 3.75 -4.77
CA HIS A 644 15.87 4.99 -4.30
C HIS A 644 17.38 5.05 -4.52
N ASP A 645 18.08 3.91 -4.49
CA ASP A 645 19.52 3.89 -4.75
C ASP A 645 19.80 4.22 -6.22
N ALA A 646 18.97 3.74 -7.14
CA ALA A 646 19.05 4.10 -8.56
C ALA A 646 18.70 5.58 -8.82
N TRP A 647 17.67 6.13 -8.18
CA TRP A 647 17.36 7.56 -8.25
C TRP A 647 18.50 8.43 -7.72
N ARG A 648 19.11 8.01 -6.61
CA ARG A 648 20.24 8.72 -6.01
C ARG A 648 21.47 8.65 -6.90
N GLU A 649 21.77 7.47 -7.44
CA GLU A 649 22.86 7.27 -8.39
C GLU A 649 22.67 8.16 -9.65
N LEU A 650 21.44 8.22 -10.19
CA LEU A 650 21.11 9.10 -11.30
C LEU A 650 21.28 10.58 -10.93
N ALA A 651 20.85 10.99 -9.73
CA ALA A 651 21.04 12.34 -9.23
C ALA A 651 22.53 12.71 -9.10
N GLU A 652 23.35 11.82 -8.52
CA GLU A 652 24.79 12.01 -8.35
C GLU A 652 25.50 12.12 -9.71
N ILE A 653 25.11 11.30 -10.69
CA ILE A 653 25.61 11.42 -12.07
C ILE A 653 25.22 12.77 -12.67
N TYR A 654 23.96 13.21 -12.56
CA TYR A 654 23.56 14.52 -13.08
C TYR A 654 24.29 15.68 -12.40
N VAL A 655 24.55 15.61 -11.10
CA VAL A 655 25.39 16.59 -10.40
C VAL A 655 26.80 16.61 -10.97
N SER A 656 27.40 15.45 -11.23
CA SER A 656 28.76 15.34 -11.81
C SER A 656 28.87 15.96 -13.21
N LEU A 657 27.77 15.93 -13.97
CA LEU A 657 27.65 16.53 -15.31
C LEU A 657 27.15 17.97 -15.28
N GLN A 658 26.97 18.57 -14.10
CA GLN A 658 26.42 19.92 -13.91
C GLN A 658 24.99 20.09 -14.45
N MET A 659 24.25 18.99 -14.58
CA MET A 659 22.86 18.93 -15.02
C MET A 659 21.91 19.11 -13.81
N TYR A 660 22.01 20.28 -13.17
CA TYR A 660 21.40 20.51 -11.85
C TYR A 660 19.88 20.45 -11.85
N LYS A 661 19.19 20.79 -12.94
CA LYS A 661 17.73 20.68 -13.03
C LYS A 661 17.26 19.23 -12.97
N GLN A 662 17.96 18.34 -13.67
CA GLN A 662 17.68 16.92 -13.68
C GLN A 662 18.05 16.28 -12.33
N ALA A 663 19.16 16.70 -11.73
CA ALA A 663 19.52 16.29 -10.37
C ALA A 663 18.46 16.72 -9.34
N ALA A 664 17.96 17.96 -9.43
CA ALA A 664 16.90 18.48 -8.58
C ALA A 664 15.64 17.62 -8.68
N PHE A 665 15.21 17.28 -9.90
CA PHE A 665 14.08 16.37 -10.13
C PHE A 665 14.30 15.00 -9.46
N CYS A 666 15.48 14.40 -9.60
CA CYS A 666 15.78 13.12 -8.94
C CYS A 666 15.71 13.21 -7.41
N TYR A 667 16.22 14.30 -6.83
CA TYR A 667 16.13 14.52 -5.39
C TYR A 667 14.71 14.85 -4.91
N GLU A 668 13.87 15.49 -5.74
CA GLU A 668 12.44 15.66 -5.46
C GLU A 668 11.74 14.30 -5.36
N GLU A 669 11.97 13.39 -6.31
CA GLU A 669 11.44 12.01 -6.26
C GLU A 669 11.94 11.25 -5.01
N LEU A 670 13.20 11.44 -4.62
CA LEU A 670 13.76 10.87 -3.38
C LEU A 670 13.15 11.46 -2.10
N ILE A 671 12.84 12.75 -2.08
CA ILE A 671 12.18 13.41 -0.94
C ILE A 671 10.70 13.03 -0.88
N LEU A 672 10.02 12.93 -2.02
CA LEU A 672 8.62 12.49 -2.12
C LEU A 672 8.44 11.07 -1.61
N SER A 673 9.39 10.18 -1.94
CA SER A 673 9.36 8.78 -1.53
C SER A 673 9.92 8.54 -0.12
N GLN A 674 10.95 9.27 0.29
CA GLN A 674 11.63 9.11 1.59
C GLN A 674 11.85 10.47 2.30
N PRO A 675 10.77 11.13 2.77
CA PRO A 675 10.83 12.49 3.30
C PRO A 675 11.58 12.61 4.63
N MET A 676 11.82 11.50 5.33
CA MET A 676 12.50 11.49 6.63
C MET A 676 14.02 11.30 6.53
N ILE A 677 14.58 11.17 5.32
CA ILE A 677 16.02 10.94 5.13
C ILE A 677 16.74 12.29 5.01
N PRO A 678 17.52 12.72 6.02
CA PRO A 678 18.12 14.06 6.01
C PRO A 678 19.09 14.28 4.86
N LEU A 679 19.73 13.21 4.37
CA LEU A 679 20.68 13.27 3.26
C LEU A 679 20.05 13.74 1.95
N HIS A 680 18.78 13.40 1.70
CA HIS A 680 18.08 13.83 0.48
C HIS A 680 17.75 15.33 0.53
N HIS A 681 17.27 15.82 1.67
CA HIS A 681 17.02 17.25 1.90
C HIS A 681 18.31 18.06 1.77
N LEU A 682 19.40 17.55 2.34
CA LEU A 682 20.71 18.18 2.27
C LEU A 682 21.23 18.28 0.83
N ALA A 683 21.15 17.19 0.07
CA ALA A 683 21.62 17.14 -1.31
C ALA A 683 20.75 17.99 -2.24
N TYR A 684 19.43 18.00 -2.05
CA TYR A 684 18.52 18.88 -2.79
C TYR A 684 18.80 20.36 -2.49
N ALA A 685 19.02 20.71 -1.23
CA ALA A 685 19.39 22.06 -0.83
C ALA A 685 20.72 22.50 -1.46
N ASP A 686 21.73 21.63 -1.49
CA ASP A 686 23.00 21.88 -2.17
C ASP A 686 22.79 22.15 -3.68
N VAL A 687 21.99 21.33 -4.37
CA VAL A 687 21.68 21.51 -5.79
C VAL A 687 20.97 22.84 -6.05
N LEU A 688 19.94 23.17 -5.26
CA LEU A 688 19.21 24.43 -5.37
C LEU A 688 20.09 25.65 -5.09
N TYR A 689 20.95 25.56 -4.07
CA TYR A 689 21.91 26.61 -3.77
C TYR A 689 22.87 26.85 -4.95
N THR A 690 23.39 25.77 -5.55
CA THR A 690 24.25 25.82 -6.72
C THR A 690 23.57 26.39 -7.95
N MET A 691 22.28 26.08 -8.18
CA MET A 691 21.50 26.66 -9.28
C MET A 691 21.33 28.18 -9.14
N GLY A 692 21.36 28.71 -7.91
CA GLY A 692 21.27 30.13 -7.63
C GLY A 692 19.93 30.75 -8.02
N GLY A 693 19.81 32.07 -7.86
CA GLY A 693 18.54 32.78 -8.02
C GLY A 693 17.71 32.82 -6.73
N LEU A 694 16.91 33.88 -6.58
CA LEU A 694 16.26 34.20 -5.30
C LEU A 694 15.34 33.08 -4.81
N GLU A 695 14.51 32.51 -5.69
CA GLU A 695 13.56 31.45 -5.35
C GLU A 695 14.26 30.15 -4.94
N ASN A 696 15.30 29.74 -5.68
CA ASN A 696 16.07 28.54 -5.36
C ASN A 696 16.83 28.71 -4.04
N LEU A 697 17.41 29.89 -3.76
CA LEU A 697 18.10 30.15 -2.50
C LEU A 697 17.15 30.15 -1.30
N GLN A 698 15.95 30.71 -1.45
CA GLN A 698 14.91 30.66 -0.41
C GLN A 698 14.46 29.22 -0.15
N THR A 699 14.33 28.42 -1.21
CA THR A 699 13.93 27.01 -1.11
C THR A 699 15.06 26.16 -0.51
N ALA A 700 16.30 26.35 -0.95
CA ALA A 700 17.49 25.70 -0.37
C ALA A 700 17.60 25.96 1.13
N LYS A 701 17.39 27.22 1.57
CA LYS A 701 17.37 27.56 3.00
C LYS A 701 16.34 26.75 3.78
N LYS A 702 15.13 26.55 3.25
CA LYS A 702 14.08 25.73 3.87
C LYS A 702 14.53 24.28 4.01
N TYR A 703 15.11 23.69 2.97
CA TYR A 703 15.55 22.28 3.00
C TYR A 703 16.80 22.06 3.86
N TYR A 704 17.70 23.04 3.97
CA TYR A 704 18.75 23.00 4.99
C TYR A 704 18.15 23.06 6.41
N ALA A 705 17.14 23.89 6.67
CA ALA A 705 16.45 23.92 7.95
C ALA A 705 15.74 22.58 8.25
N SER A 706 15.06 21.99 7.27
CA SER A 706 14.48 20.64 7.39
C SER A 706 15.55 19.59 7.73
N THR A 707 16.74 19.68 7.16
CA THR A 707 17.86 18.78 7.49
C THR A 707 18.28 18.93 8.96
N ILE A 708 18.30 20.15 9.50
CA ILE A 708 18.60 20.41 10.92
C ILE A 708 17.53 19.82 11.83
N GLU A 709 16.26 19.98 11.46
CA GLU A 709 15.14 19.41 12.21
C GLU A 709 15.21 17.88 12.23
N LEU A 710 15.38 17.24 11.07
CA LEU A 710 15.45 15.78 10.93
C LEU A 710 16.66 15.16 11.63
N THR A 711 17.72 15.94 11.87
CA THR A 711 18.93 15.48 12.58
C THR A 711 18.94 15.88 14.06
N GLY A 712 17.88 16.50 14.57
CA GLY A 712 17.81 16.96 15.96
C GLY A 712 18.87 18.02 16.29
N GLY A 713 19.14 18.93 15.35
CA GLY A 713 20.14 19.98 15.49
C GLY A 713 21.57 19.59 15.08
N LYS A 714 21.78 18.37 14.57
CA LYS A 714 23.12 17.78 14.36
C LYS A 714 23.44 17.60 12.88
N ASN A 715 23.69 18.71 12.18
CA ASN A 715 24.27 18.65 10.83
C ASN A 715 25.04 19.95 10.50
N THR A 716 26.36 19.89 10.61
CA THR A 716 27.26 21.03 10.39
C THR A 716 27.14 21.60 8.97
N ARG A 717 26.95 20.74 7.95
CA ARG A 717 26.81 21.16 6.55
C ARG A 717 25.54 21.98 6.33
N ALA A 718 24.42 21.53 6.89
CA ALA A 718 23.14 22.24 6.79
C ALA A 718 23.16 23.58 7.55
N LEU A 719 23.78 23.63 8.74
CA LEU A 719 23.92 24.89 9.48
C LEU A 719 24.73 25.92 8.66
N TYR A 720 25.81 25.46 8.02
CA TYR A 720 26.61 26.31 7.13
C TYR A 720 25.83 26.72 5.88
N GLY A 721 25.03 25.81 5.31
CA GLY A 721 24.13 26.08 4.18
C GLY A 721 23.11 27.19 4.47
N ILE A 722 22.55 27.23 5.69
CA ILE A 722 21.64 28.31 6.13
C ILE A 722 22.36 29.68 6.14
N CYS A 723 23.60 29.72 6.64
CA CYS A 723 24.43 30.92 6.64
C CYS A 723 24.72 31.39 5.20
N LEU A 724 25.13 30.47 4.32
CA LEU A 724 25.39 30.75 2.91
C LEU A 724 24.16 31.29 2.19
N CYS A 725 23.00 30.62 2.31
CA CYS A 725 21.75 31.08 1.70
C CYS A 725 21.37 32.47 2.20
N THR A 726 21.49 32.73 3.50
CA THR A 726 21.12 34.03 4.07
C THR A 726 22.00 35.16 3.55
N SER A 727 23.32 34.95 3.46
CA SER A 727 24.25 35.90 2.88
C SER A 727 23.94 36.17 1.40
N ALA A 728 23.70 35.12 0.61
CA ALA A 728 23.38 35.23 -0.81
C ALA A 728 22.04 35.95 -1.07
N ILE A 729 21.00 35.64 -0.29
CA ILE A 729 19.70 36.32 -0.35
C ILE A 729 19.83 37.79 0.02
N ALA A 730 20.60 38.13 1.06
CA ALA A 730 20.82 39.51 1.47
C ALA A 730 21.50 40.35 0.38
N GLN A 731 22.46 39.76 -0.33
CA GLN A 731 23.13 40.40 -1.47
C GLN A 731 22.15 40.66 -2.63
N LEU A 732 21.31 39.68 -2.98
CA LEU A 732 20.34 39.81 -4.06
C LEU A 732 19.20 40.79 -3.74
N THR A 733 18.79 40.87 -2.47
CA THR A 733 17.67 41.72 -2.02
C THR A 733 18.09 43.12 -1.56
N LYS A 734 19.38 43.45 -1.63
CA LYS A 734 19.98 44.70 -1.11
C LYS A 734 19.60 44.97 0.37
N GLY A 735 19.47 43.91 1.17
CA GLY A 735 19.20 43.99 2.61
C GLY A 735 17.77 44.42 3.00
N LYS A 736 16.78 44.32 2.11
CA LYS A 736 15.38 44.67 2.41
C LYS A 736 14.60 43.60 3.21
N ASN A 737 15.15 42.40 3.39
CA ASN A 737 14.53 41.32 4.17
C ASN A 737 15.04 41.32 5.62
N ASN A 738 14.24 41.82 6.57
CA ASN A 738 14.58 41.83 8.00
C ASN A 738 14.15 40.56 8.75
N GLU A 739 13.27 39.73 8.17
CA GLU A 739 12.70 38.53 8.81
C GLU A 739 13.70 37.36 8.95
N ASP A 740 14.86 37.42 8.28
CA ASP A 740 15.77 36.29 8.13
C ASP A 740 16.99 36.29 9.08
N LYS A 741 17.21 37.37 9.84
CA LYS A 741 18.41 37.54 10.68
C LYS A 741 18.49 36.52 11.81
N GLU A 742 17.38 36.27 12.51
CA GLU A 742 17.34 35.44 13.71
C GLU A 742 17.79 33.99 13.45
N ILE A 743 17.27 33.36 12.39
CA ILE A 743 17.62 31.98 12.00
C ILE A 743 19.11 31.87 11.67
N SER A 744 19.68 32.87 11.00
CA SER A 744 21.10 32.85 10.63
C SER A 744 22.04 33.06 11.82
N THR A 745 21.64 33.88 12.79
CA THR A 745 22.39 34.07 14.04
C THR A 745 22.36 32.79 14.89
N LEU A 746 21.22 32.11 14.97
CA LEU A 746 21.10 30.82 15.65
C LEU A 746 21.96 29.73 14.98
N ALA A 747 21.95 29.66 13.65
CA ALA A 747 22.78 28.73 12.89
C ALA A 747 24.28 29.01 13.08
N ALA A 748 24.70 30.28 13.06
CA ALA A 748 26.06 30.70 13.33
C ALA A 748 26.53 30.32 14.75
N ALA A 749 25.70 30.56 15.77
CA ALA A 749 26.00 30.18 17.15
C ALA A 749 26.10 28.65 17.32
N ALA A 750 25.23 27.89 16.66
CA ALA A 750 25.27 26.43 16.67
C ALA A 750 26.55 25.88 15.99
N LEU A 751 26.97 26.48 14.87
CA LEU A 751 28.23 26.14 14.19
C LEU A 751 29.44 26.38 15.08
N GLU A 752 29.51 27.55 15.75
CA GLU A 752 30.61 27.83 16.66
C GLU A 752 30.69 26.84 17.82
N LYS A 753 29.53 26.44 18.37
CA LYS A 753 29.46 25.44 19.43
C LYS A 753 29.97 24.08 18.94
N ASP A 754 29.54 23.65 17.76
CA ASP A 754 29.96 22.38 17.15
C ASP A 754 31.47 22.35 16.85
N TYR A 755 32.01 23.43 16.27
CA TYR A 755 33.45 23.56 15.98
C TYR A 755 34.30 23.64 17.26
N LYS A 756 33.83 24.32 18.32
CA LYS A 756 34.52 24.33 19.63
C LYS A 756 34.66 22.93 20.22
N GLN A 757 33.72 22.03 19.94
CA GLN A 757 33.74 20.66 20.44
C GLN A 757 34.52 19.71 19.53
N SER A 758 34.34 19.81 18.22
CA SER A 758 34.86 18.84 17.25
C SER A 758 36.18 19.24 16.59
N SER A 759 36.49 20.53 16.49
CA SER A 759 37.67 21.06 15.79
C SER A 759 38.07 22.46 16.31
N PRO A 760 38.56 22.58 17.56
CA PRO A 760 38.85 23.87 18.20
C PRO A 760 39.79 24.78 17.40
N ASP A 761 40.78 24.18 16.72
CA ASP A 761 41.80 24.90 15.95
C ASP A 761 41.22 25.66 14.75
N LYS A 762 40.01 25.31 14.30
CA LYS A 762 39.32 25.92 13.16
C LYS A 762 38.30 27.00 13.56
N VAL A 763 38.12 27.27 14.85
CA VAL A 763 37.12 28.25 15.34
C VAL A 763 37.45 29.67 14.88
N SER A 764 38.72 30.06 14.86
CA SER A 764 39.17 31.38 14.37
C SER A 764 38.87 31.58 12.88
N LEU A 765 39.05 30.53 12.08
CA LEU A 765 38.72 30.52 10.65
C LEU A 765 37.21 30.62 10.42
N LEU A 766 36.41 29.89 11.19
CA LEU A 766 34.94 29.95 11.14
C LEU A 766 34.44 31.37 11.48
N ALA A 767 34.92 31.98 12.56
CA ALA A 767 34.54 33.33 12.96
C ALA A 767 34.87 34.38 11.88
N SER A 768 36.08 34.31 11.30
CA SER A 768 36.47 35.16 10.16
C SER A 768 35.52 35.01 8.96
N THR A 769 35.12 33.77 8.68
CA THR A 769 34.20 33.43 7.58
C THR A 769 32.79 33.98 7.83
N LEU A 770 32.23 33.80 9.03
CA LEU A 770 30.90 34.31 9.40
C LEU A 770 30.84 35.85 9.42
N LYS A 771 31.92 36.50 9.86
CA LYS A 771 32.07 37.97 9.80
C LYS A 771 32.05 38.48 8.36
N THR A 772 32.72 37.77 7.44
CA THR A 772 32.71 38.11 6.01
C THR A 772 31.31 38.00 5.40
N MET A 773 30.50 37.06 5.91
CA MET A 773 29.09 36.90 5.51
C MET A 773 28.13 37.94 6.13
N LYS A 774 28.63 38.85 6.99
CA LYS A 774 27.83 39.83 7.74
C LYS A 774 26.75 39.20 8.64
N LEU A 775 27.05 38.01 9.18
CA LEU A 775 26.16 37.26 10.07
C LEU A 775 26.55 37.40 11.55
N GLN A 776 27.59 38.18 11.83
CA GLN A 776 28.12 38.53 13.15
C GLN A 776 28.42 40.03 13.24
#